data_AF-A0A850LTY1-F1
#
_entry.id   AF-A0A850LTY1-F1
#
_cell.length_a   1.000
_cell.length_b   1.000
_cell.length_c   1.000
_cell.angle_alpha   90.00
_cell.angle_beta   90.00
_cell.angle_gamma   90.00
#
_symmetry.space_group_name_H-M   'P 1'
#
loop_
_entity.id
_entity.type
_entity.pdbx_description
1 polymer ?
#
loop_
_entity_poly.entity_id
_entity_poly.type
_entity_poly.pdbx_seq_one_letter_code
_entity_poly.pdbx_strand_id
1 'polypeptide(L)'
;MSDVSQTEVIKQINELFQQAREDERLYNWKNAIKILQEIERISINKKLREMEAEVHYRLGEIYQFAADFEQEKENVLKNFKLSISSFQSAYRIFKELKNEGKCNASLGHFNLLTYISGIEEGTEEILLDSAKKSFNEAKQSFLKNGNFSDSLKMSILESRALNLIVGEKSSRVDEHTDFMKLISEFGEITTKIWDELNHFDIPEIYHYHFLASIVEFIIWGGFCLPLEDFIKGPYTFNTLNRLKKIIAEYEKSTKFISYFSANTIFLVFNMIIGTFIVDNQFEQKKYFKIAKRWLKKGELLIPRIVKTSLILFYFVRYTNALMLINLGYFVSDFRRVMENLDLMINLVPLHFPRITAITDFFYSASIFLVSALNSAVPDIQRINFAKKALQLNKFVTNQISILNNPVYKMYSFEKNYFLCTAHAILGDLIKDKKERSTHLQIASEIFNEMLIKVNPRIKKAYAYLFYLILITRVGILLARNSLKISEKVDYYQKVIELLLESIERKVPFLHIENLFLLGDIYNEMGKLTNDDNLFKKSYLAYMNAIEYCKDKGYFNLIGSGYVNLAKIEDRLGNFLSAAENYKKAIDAFDQAILTLTYSKLGNKIEKLKNYLQAWNNIEIAKSFHVNEEHQKAQSNYEEASSILNNIREYNYESAFYYAWAILEKAEYLSKGNKHEEAAATYLVSKSNFQEAIEVLNSCIGKRKYLENMDRISQMIEVANIRVAYCTARYQIETARLESKKGNHLPAAELYKKAGLLFENLCQRFTIKREKDELTAIFYLCEAWENMERADLEQKPEIYATAAELFEKAGNTFSESRMKKLSIGNSLYCSALEYGSLFDKSAEINKKIEYYKKIKMFLRESSKNYQLGGFKHDAQWALATSTFFDGIWHLIQADNEMDFSKKDNYLDIATKYLKNALNIFEQAKYRQKSKEVQKYLEMIRDERNILASALSIIDKPEISASAIGISAPTCPAEVSSSINIEEMQRTDLTTESEMNWQKCIHHIYLFVPSGICLATYSFRSTEEIEPHLVAGGLTGISALIQEVTKSETKIKKVEQEEITILLKHGKYLTAALITEEDLITLQNKLVKLIQDVEDFYQEELENFSGNLSIFSKVDKFIQKTFQN
;
A
#
# COMPACT_ATOMS: atom_id res chain seq x y z
N MET A 1 69.54 -4.63 -50.85
CA MET A 1 69.39 -3.37 -50.08
C MET A 1 69.22 -3.75 -48.62
N SER A 2 70.21 -3.34 -47.83
CA SER A 2 70.44 -3.45 -46.37
C SER A 2 69.80 -4.59 -45.58
N ASP A 3 70.64 -5.57 -45.20
CA ASP A 3 70.47 -6.44 -44.03
C ASP A 3 70.36 -5.57 -42.77
N VAL A 4 69.11 -5.26 -42.39
CA VAL A 4 68.79 -4.78 -41.06
C VAL A 4 69.06 -5.95 -40.11
N SER A 5 69.99 -5.79 -39.16
CA SER A 5 70.32 -6.84 -38.20
C SER A 5 69.06 -7.33 -37.48
N GLN A 6 68.97 -8.62 -37.17
CA GLN A 6 67.83 -9.21 -36.47
C GLN A 6 67.52 -8.45 -35.16
N THR A 7 68.54 -7.88 -34.51
CA THR A 7 68.46 -7.02 -33.34
C THR A 7 67.71 -5.71 -33.60
N GLU A 8 67.93 -5.07 -34.75
CA GLU A 8 67.30 -3.80 -35.11
C GLU A 8 65.82 -4.02 -35.48
N VAL A 9 65.49 -5.15 -36.11
CA VAL A 9 64.10 -5.59 -36.34
C VAL A 9 63.38 -5.84 -35.02
N ILE A 10 64.03 -6.51 -34.05
CA ILE A 10 63.44 -6.75 -32.73
C ILE A 10 63.20 -5.43 -31.98
N LYS A 11 64.14 -4.47 -32.09
CA LYS A 11 63.99 -3.13 -31.51
C LYS A 11 62.79 -2.38 -32.11
N GLN A 12 62.66 -2.38 -33.44
CA GLN A 12 61.52 -1.80 -34.14
C GLN A 12 60.19 -2.44 -33.71
N ILE A 13 60.15 -3.77 -33.58
CA ILE A 13 58.96 -4.48 -33.09
C ILE A 13 58.62 -4.05 -31.65
N ASN A 14 59.61 -3.92 -30.77
CA ASN A 14 59.38 -3.49 -29.39
C ASN A 14 58.86 -2.05 -29.29
N GLU A 15 59.33 -1.15 -30.16
CA GLU A 15 58.81 0.22 -30.28
C GLU A 15 57.35 0.22 -30.76
N LEU A 16 57.00 -0.58 -31.78
CA LEU A 16 55.62 -0.76 -32.23
C LEU A 16 54.73 -1.35 -31.12
N PHE A 17 55.24 -2.30 -30.33
CA PHE A 17 54.52 -2.80 -29.16
C PHE A 17 54.27 -1.74 -28.10
N GLN A 18 55.21 -0.81 -27.88
CA GLN A 18 54.99 0.33 -26.99
C GLN A 18 53.90 1.26 -27.55
N GLN A 19 53.93 1.58 -28.84
CA GLN A 19 52.89 2.39 -29.49
C GLN A 19 51.51 1.74 -29.39
N ALA A 20 51.41 0.42 -29.64
CA ALA A 20 50.17 -0.32 -29.45
C ALA A 20 49.69 -0.25 -27.99
N ARG A 21 50.59 -0.34 -26.99
CA ARG A 21 50.24 -0.18 -25.57
C ARG A 21 49.77 1.23 -25.21
N GLU A 22 50.32 2.26 -25.86
CA GLU A 22 49.85 3.64 -25.68
C GLU A 22 48.45 3.83 -26.26
N ASP A 23 48.18 3.29 -27.44
CA ASP A 23 46.83 3.27 -28.02
C ASP A 23 45.84 2.47 -27.16
N GLU A 24 46.26 1.33 -26.59
CA GLU A 24 45.47 0.57 -25.61
C GLU A 24 45.12 1.43 -24.37
N ARG A 25 46.09 2.17 -23.82
CA ARG A 25 45.88 3.09 -22.69
C ARG A 25 44.90 4.22 -23.01
N LEU A 26 44.82 4.61 -24.28
CA LEU A 26 43.90 5.63 -24.79
C LEU A 26 42.58 5.05 -25.32
N TYR A 27 42.36 3.74 -25.18
CA TYR A 27 41.20 3.00 -25.71
C TYR A 27 41.03 3.08 -27.24
N ASN A 28 42.12 3.31 -27.98
CA ASN A 28 42.14 3.36 -29.43
C ASN A 28 42.36 1.97 -30.04
N TRP A 29 41.40 1.06 -29.80
CA TRP A 29 41.51 -0.36 -30.17
C TRP A 29 41.78 -0.58 -31.65
N LYS A 30 41.15 0.21 -32.52
CA LYS A 30 41.31 0.10 -33.97
C LYS A 30 42.74 0.38 -34.42
N ASN A 31 43.43 1.34 -33.80
CA ASN A 31 44.81 1.64 -34.14
C ASN A 31 45.77 0.61 -33.55
N ALA A 32 45.56 0.21 -32.30
CA ALA A 32 46.34 -0.86 -31.67
C ALA A 32 46.28 -2.17 -32.47
N ILE A 33 45.09 -2.57 -32.97
CA ILE A 33 44.92 -3.74 -33.85
C ILE A 33 45.75 -3.59 -35.13
N LYS A 34 45.73 -2.42 -35.78
CA LYS A 34 46.50 -2.19 -37.01
C LYS A 34 48.01 -2.34 -36.75
N ILE A 35 48.50 -1.77 -35.65
CA ILE A 35 49.91 -1.87 -35.27
C ILE A 35 50.27 -3.33 -35.01
N LEU A 36 49.47 -4.07 -34.24
CA LEU A 36 49.74 -5.49 -33.99
C LEU A 36 49.71 -6.35 -35.26
N GLN A 37 48.80 -6.08 -36.21
CA GLN A 37 48.76 -6.75 -37.52
C GLN A 37 50.02 -6.43 -38.36
N GLU A 38 50.60 -5.25 -38.20
CA GLU A 38 51.88 -4.92 -38.82
C GLU A 38 53.03 -5.73 -38.20
N ILE A 39 53.07 -5.82 -36.87
CA ILE A 39 54.07 -6.63 -36.16
C ILE A 39 53.93 -8.11 -36.53
N GLU A 40 52.72 -8.63 -36.67
CA GLU A 40 52.42 -10.00 -37.10
C GLU A 40 53.08 -10.29 -38.46
N ARG A 41 52.84 -9.41 -39.45
CA ARG A 41 53.44 -9.54 -40.80
C ARG A 41 54.96 -9.50 -40.75
N ILE A 42 55.55 -8.60 -39.96
CA ILE A 42 57.01 -8.50 -39.80
C ILE A 42 57.56 -9.79 -39.19
N SER A 43 56.92 -10.29 -38.12
CA SER A 43 57.35 -11.47 -37.38
C SER A 43 57.31 -12.74 -38.23
N ILE A 44 56.24 -12.93 -39.01
CA ILE A 44 56.10 -14.05 -39.96
C ILE A 44 57.15 -13.95 -41.07
N ASN A 45 57.29 -12.78 -41.71
CA ASN A 45 58.25 -12.58 -42.81
C ASN A 45 59.70 -12.80 -42.37
N LYS A 46 60.02 -12.44 -41.12
CA LYS A 46 61.35 -12.59 -40.53
C LYS A 46 61.54 -13.91 -39.76
N LYS A 47 60.54 -14.81 -39.78
CA LYS A 47 60.53 -16.12 -39.11
C LYS A 47 60.82 -16.06 -37.60
N LEU A 48 60.37 -15.00 -36.94
CA LEU A 48 60.53 -14.79 -35.50
C LEU A 48 59.41 -15.50 -34.73
N ARG A 49 59.50 -16.82 -34.55
CA ARG A 49 58.41 -17.66 -33.99
C ARG A 49 57.94 -17.24 -32.59
N GLU A 50 58.83 -16.87 -31.68
CA GLU A 50 58.45 -16.39 -30.35
C GLU A 50 57.64 -15.08 -30.43
N MET A 51 58.07 -14.17 -31.32
CA MET A 51 57.40 -12.89 -31.52
C MET A 51 56.05 -13.07 -32.22
N GLU A 52 55.97 -13.96 -33.21
CA GLU A 52 54.72 -14.37 -33.85
C GLU A 52 53.70 -14.88 -32.80
N ALA A 53 54.13 -15.75 -31.88
CA ALA A 53 53.28 -16.26 -30.81
C ALA A 53 52.79 -15.15 -29.86
N GLU A 54 53.69 -14.24 -29.45
CA GLU A 54 53.34 -13.13 -28.57
C GLU A 54 52.38 -12.13 -29.25
N VAL A 55 52.57 -11.83 -30.54
CA VAL A 55 51.65 -10.98 -31.30
C VAL A 55 50.27 -11.62 -31.41
N HIS A 56 50.18 -12.92 -31.70
CA HIS A 56 48.89 -13.62 -31.71
C HIS A 56 48.20 -13.60 -30.35
N TYR A 57 48.95 -13.80 -29.26
CA TYR A 57 48.40 -13.69 -27.90
C TYR A 57 47.83 -12.29 -27.64
N ARG A 58 48.58 -11.24 -28.00
CA ARG A 58 48.19 -9.84 -27.86
C ARG A 58 47.01 -9.46 -28.76
N LEU A 59 46.99 -9.91 -30.02
CA LEU A 59 45.84 -9.73 -30.92
C LEU A 59 44.59 -10.39 -30.34
N GLY A 60 44.74 -11.57 -29.73
CA GLY A 60 43.67 -12.23 -28.97
C GLY A 60 43.05 -11.32 -27.91
N GLU A 61 43.89 -10.74 -27.04
CA GLU A 61 43.46 -9.80 -25.99
C GLU A 61 42.78 -8.55 -26.58
N ILE A 62 43.41 -7.89 -27.56
CA ILE A 62 42.87 -6.63 -28.10
C ILE A 62 41.59 -6.85 -28.89
N TYR A 63 41.46 -7.93 -29.65
CA TYR A 63 40.21 -8.24 -30.34
C TYR A 63 39.07 -8.51 -29.35
N GLN A 64 39.34 -9.17 -28.23
CA GLN A 64 38.36 -9.32 -27.16
C GLN A 64 37.93 -7.95 -26.63
N PHE A 65 38.89 -7.06 -26.31
CA PHE A 65 38.57 -5.73 -25.81
C PHE A 65 37.80 -4.92 -26.86
N ALA A 66 38.24 -4.90 -28.11
CA ALA A 66 37.51 -4.25 -29.19
C ALA A 66 36.07 -4.78 -29.33
N ALA A 67 35.82 -6.08 -29.13
CA ALA A 67 34.47 -6.65 -29.13
C ALA A 67 33.63 -6.18 -27.92
N ASP A 68 34.26 -6.01 -26.76
CA ASP A 68 33.62 -5.48 -25.56
C ASP A 68 33.35 -3.99 -25.65
N PHE A 69 34.01 -3.28 -26.58
CA PHE A 69 33.94 -1.85 -26.85
C PHE A 69 33.32 -1.49 -28.22
N GLU A 70 32.51 -2.38 -28.79
CA GLU A 70 31.90 -2.21 -30.12
C GLU A 70 30.41 -1.79 -30.07
N GLN A 71 29.95 -1.02 -31.06
CA GLN A 71 28.57 -0.49 -31.17
C GLN A 71 27.76 -1.13 -32.31
N GLU A 72 28.43 -1.86 -33.20
CA GLU A 72 27.79 -2.54 -34.33
C GLU A 72 27.78 -4.05 -34.14
N LYS A 73 26.60 -4.67 -34.21
CA LYS A 73 26.39 -6.13 -33.98
C LYS A 73 27.34 -7.00 -34.80
N GLU A 74 27.51 -6.68 -36.08
CA GLU A 74 28.34 -7.45 -37.01
C GLU A 74 29.81 -7.44 -36.59
N ASN A 75 30.28 -6.33 -36.03
CA ASN A 75 31.66 -6.17 -35.59
C ASN A 75 31.92 -6.86 -34.24
N VAL A 76 30.94 -6.93 -33.34
CA VAL A 76 31.06 -7.65 -32.04
C VAL A 76 31.42 -9.12 -32.27
N LEU A 77 30.59 -9.83 -33.05
CA LEU A 77 30.79 -11.26 -33.33
C LEU A 77 32.07 -11.51 -34.13
N LYS A 78 32.36 -10.62 -35.09
CA LYS A 78 33.60 -10.67 -35.88
C LYS A 78 34.84 -10.58 -34.99
N ASN A 79 34.87 -9.61 -34.08
CA ASN A 79 36.01 -9.41 -33.19
C ASN A 79 36.22 -10.60 -32.24
N PHE A 80 35.16 -11.25 -31.73
CA PHE A 80 35.34 -12.50 -30.96
C PHE A 80 35.91 -13.65 -31.79
N LYS A 81 35.42 -13.86 -33.01
CA LYS A 81 35.97 -14.90 -33.90
C LYS A 81 37.46 -14.68 -34.14
N LEU A 82 37.86 -13.42 -34.35
CA LEU A 82 39.26 -13.04 -34.51
C LEU A 82 40.06 -13.23 -33.23
N SER A 83 39.47 -12.97 -32.05
CA SER A 83 40.12 -13.21 -30.76
C SER A 83 40.37 -14.70 -30.52
N ILE A 84 39.35 -15.54 -30.71
CA ILE A 84 39.43 -17.00 -30.54
C ILE A 84 40.48 -17.61 -31.49
N SER A 85 40.46 -17.23 -32.76
CA SER A 85 41.44 -17.72 -33.73
C SER A 85 42.87 -17.29 -33.40
N SER A 86 43.05 -16.06 -32.89
CA SER A 86 44.36 -15.56 -32.46
C SER A 86 44.90 -16.33 -31.26
N PHE A 87 44.07 -16.60 -30.24
CA PHE A 87 44.48 -17.45 -29.11
C PHE A 87 44.76 -18.90 -29.51
N GLN A 88 44.02 -19.44 -30.47
CA GLN A 88 44.27 -20.78 -31.01
C GLN A 88 45.63 -20.87 -31.72
N SER A 89 45.98 -19.84 -32.51
CA SER A 89 47.31 -19.73 -33.14
C SER A 89 48.42 -19.58 -32.10
N ALA A 90 48.25 -18.71 -31.10
CA ALA A 90 49.20 -18.53 -30.01
C ALA A 90 49.44 -19.84 -29.24
N TYR A 91 48.37 -20.57 -28.89
CA TYR A 91 48.47 -21.87 -28.22
C TYR A 91 49.31 -22.88 -29.00
N ARG A 92 49.06 -23.02 -30.32
CA ARG A 92 49.82 -23.97 -31.18
C ARG A 92 51.31 -23.64 -31.18
N ILE A 93 51.67 -22.37 -31.36
CA ILE A 93 53.07 -21.95 -31.45
C ILE A 93 53.75 -22.03 -30.08
N PHE A 94 53.12 -21.59 -28.99
CA PHE A 94 53.72 -21.71 -27.65
C PHE A 94 53.90 -23.15 -27.19
N LYS A 95 53.03 -24.07 -27.65
CA LYS A 95 53.19 -25.51 -27.43
C LYS A 95 54.42 -26.05 -28.15
N GLU A 96 54.66 -25.65 -29.39
CA GLU A 96 55.89 -26.00 -30.14
C GLU A 96 57.14 -25.44 -29.45
N LEU A 97 57.06 -24.21 -28.94
CA LEU A 97 58.14 -23.53 -28.21
C LEU A 97 58.35 -24.05 -26.78
N LYS A 98 57.52 -24.98 -26.29
CA LYS A 98 57.53 -25.51 -24.92
C LYS A 98 57.43 -24.42 -23.83
N ASN A 99 56.78 -23.30 -24.13
CA ASN A 99 56.49 -22.27 -23.14
C ASN A 99 55.19 -22.61 -22.41
N GLU A 100 55.27 -23.42 -21.36
CA GLU A 100 54.11 -23.94 -20.63
C GLU A 100 53.19 -22.83 -20.09
N GLY A 101 53.75 -21.73 -19.57
CA GLY A 101 52.97 -20.62 -19.01
C GLY A 101 52.08 -19.93 -20.05
N LYS A 102 52.66 -19.51 -21.18
CA LYS A 102 51.92 -18.84 -22.26
C LYS A 102 51.04 -19.80 -23.06
N CYS A 103 51.45 -21.07 -23.19
CA CYS A 103 50.65 -22.14 -23.78
C CYS A 103 49.34 -22.32 -23.00
N ASN A 104 49.43 -22.52 -21.68
CA ASN A 104 48.26 -22.68 -20.82
C ASN A 104 47.42 -21.39 -20.74
N ALA A 105 48.03 -20.21 -20.69
CA ALA A 105 47.29 -18.95 -20.75
C ALA A 105 46.45 -18.83 -22.03
N SER A 106 47.04 -19.14 -23.19
CA SER A 106 46.36 -19.09 -24.49
C SER A 106 45.19 -20.09 -24.56
N LEU A 107 45.40 -21.31 -24.05
CA LEU A 107 44.34 -22.32 -23.98
C LEU A 107 43.19 -21.89 -23.05
N GLY A 108 43.52 -21.27 -21.91
CA GLY A 108 42.53 -20.72 -20.98
C GLY A 108 41.67 -19.64 -21.63
N HIS A 109 42.28 -18.66 -22.31
CA HIS A 109 41.54 -17.62 -23.05
C HIS A 109 40.67 -18.21 -24.16
N PHE A 110 41.21 -19.14 -24.96
CA PHE A 110 40.45 -19.83 -26.01
C PHE A 110 39.18 -20.46 -25.42
N ASN A 111 39.31 -21.31 -24.39
CA ASN A 111 38.16 -22.00 -23.80
C ASN A 111 37.15 -21.02 -23.17
N LEU A 112 37.63 -20.01 -22.44
CA LEU A 112 36.77 -19.00 -21.81
C LEU A 112 35.99 -18.18 -22.86
N LEU A 113 36.64 -17.76 -23.95
CA LEU A 113 36.01 -16.95 -24.99
C LEU A 113 35.09 -17.76 -25.89
N THR A 114 35.43 -19.02 -26.17
CA THR A 114 34.52 -19.94 -26.87
C THR A 114 33.22 -20.10 -26.07
N TYR A 115 33.31 -20.25 -24.75
CA TYR A 115 32.13 -20.24 -23.87
C TYR A 115 31.37 -18.90 -23.92
N ILE A 116 32.05 -17.76 -23.67
CA ILE A 116 31.39 -16.45 -23.58
C ILE A 116 30.70 -16.06 -24.90
N SER A 117 31.31 -16.39 -26.04
CA SER A 117 30.81 -15.99 -27.35
C SER A 117 29.69 -16.88 -27.90
N GLY A 118 29.59 -18.14 -27.46
CA GLY A 118 28.59 -19.11 -27.92
C GLY A 118 28.73 -19.51 -29.40
N ILE A 119 29.96 -19.43 -29.96
CA ILE A 119 30.22 -19.55 -31.41
C ILE A 119 30.54 -21.00 -31.87
N GLU A 120 30.95 -21.91 -30.98
CA GLU A 120 31.35 -23.29 -31.35
C GLU A 120 30.63 -24.38 -30.53
N GLU A 121 30.47 -25.58 -31.11
CA GLU A 121 29.88 -26.76 -30.46
C GLU A 121 30.87 -27.40 -29.47
N GLY A 122 30.58 -27.27 -28.18
CA GLY A 122 31.26 -27.96 -27.08
C GLY A 122 30.35 -28.05 -25.87
N THR A 123 30.59 -29.02 -24.98
CA THR A 123 29.90 -29.06 -23.69
C THR A 123 30.42 -27.93 -22.81
N GLU A 124 29.58 -26.93 -22.58
CA GLU A 124 29.87 -25.68 -21.86
C GLU A 124 30.64 -25.84 -20.54
N GLU A 125 30.27 -26.83 -19.72
CA GLU A 125 30.92 -27.12 -18.44
C GLU A 125 32.39 -27.55 -18.61
N ILE A 126 32.71 -28.32 -19.66
CA ILE A 126 34.07 -28.77 -19.94
C ILE A 126 34.95 -27.58 -20.34
N LEU A 127 34.41 -26.62 -21.08
CA LEU A 127 35.16 -25.42 -21.48
C LEU A 127 35.55 -24.58 -20.28
N LEU A 128 34.63 -24.35 -19.35
CA LEU A 128 34.91 -23.54 -18.16
C LEU A 128 35.87 -24.23 -17.17
N ASP A 129 35.66 -25.53 -16.89
CA ASP A 129 36.56 -26.29 -16.01
C ASP A 129 37.98 -26.38 -16.62
N SER A 130 38.07 -26.56 -17.94
CA SER A 130 39.33 -26.51 -18.68
C SER A 130 39.98 -25.13 -18.61
N ALA A 131 39.22 -24.04 -18.81
CA ALA A 131 39.73 -22.67 -18.70
C ALA A 131 40.29 -22.38 -17.31
N LYS A 132 39.53 -22.70 -16.25
CA LYS A 132 39.95 -22.54 -14.85
C LYS A 132 41.26 -23.28 -14.59
N LYS A 133 41.36 -24.55 -14.99
CA LYS A 133 42.57 -25.37 -14.83
C LYS A 133 43.76 -24.75 -15.57
N SER A 134 43.58 -24.38 -16.83
CA SER A 134 44.64 -23.77 -17.65
C SER A 134 45.15 -22.46 -17.06
N PHE A 135 44.28 -21.59 -16.54
CA PHE A 135 44.71 -20.36 -15.86
C PHE A 135 45.50 -20.65 -14.57
N ASN A 136 45.10 -21.66 -13.79
CA ASN A 136 45.85 -22.06 -12.59
C ASN A 136 47.25 -22.58 -12.94
N GLU A 137 47.38 -23.43 -13.95
CA GLU A 137 48.67 -23.96 -14.41
C GLU A 137 49.56 -22.84 -14.98
N ALA A 138 48.99 -21.91 -15.76
CA ALA A 138 49.69 -20.73 -16.26
C ALA A 138 50.19 -19.84 -15.11
N LYS A 139 49.32 -19.56 -14.13
CA LYS A 139 49.62 -18.81 -12.91
C LYS A 139 50.82 -19.40 -12.16
N GLN A 140 50.83 -20.72 -11.94
CA GLN A 140 51.93 -21.41 -11.26
C GLN A 140 53.25 -21.33 -12.04
N SER A 141 53.18 -21.46 -13.37
CA SER A 141 54.36 -21.32 -14.25
C SER A 141 54.94 -19.91 -14.18
N PHE A 142 54.11 -18.87 -14.24
CA PHE A 142 54.55 -17.48 -14.13
C PHE A 142 55.16 -17.16 -12.76
N LEU A 143 54.60 -17.70 -11.66
CA LEU A 143 55.19 -17.55 -10.31
C LEU A 143 56.58 -18.16 -10.23
N LYS A 144 56.77 -19.38 -10.75
CA LYS A 144 58.08 -20.05 -10.77
C LYS A 144 59.13 -19.25 -11.54
N ASN A 145 58.70 -18.52 -12.56
CA ASN A 145 59.56 -17.70 -13.42
C ASN A 145 59.68 -16.23 -12.95
N GLY A 146 59.14 -15.87 -11.78
CA GLY A 146 59.20 -14.51 -11.24
C GLY A 146 58.34 -13.47 -11.97
N ASN A 147 57.42 -13.89 -12.84
CA ASN A 147 56.53 -13.00 -13.58
C ASN A 147 55.21 -12.77 -12.82
N PHE A 148 55.29 -11.98 -11.75
CA PHE A 148 54.16 -11.75 -10.84
C PHE A 148 52.98 -11.01 -11.49
N SER A 149 53.24 -10.07 -12.42
CA SER A 149 52.19 -9.34 -13.14
C SER A 149 51.31 -10.27 -13.97
N ASP A 150 51.91 -11.17 -14.76
CA ASP A 150 51.13 -12.11 -15.57
C ASP A 150 50.46 -13.19 -14.70
N SER A 151 51.08 -13.56 -13.57
CA SER A 151 50.43 -14.41 -12.56
C SER A 151 49.14 -13.79 -12.00
N LEU A 152 49.16 -12.49 -11.68
CA LEU A 152 47.99 -11.76 -11.21
C LEU A 152 46.89 -11.71 -12.28
N LYS A 153 47.23 -11.46 -13.56
CA LYS A 153 46.26 -11.52 -14.67
C LYS A 153 45.60 -12.89 -14.77
N MET A 154 46.38 -13.97 -14.67
CA MET A 154 45.85 -15.33 -14.70
C MET A 154 44.93 -15.60 -13.50
N SER A 155 45.25 -15.11 -12.31
CA SER A 155 44.36 -15.21 -11.13
C SER A 155 43.02 -14.52 -11.36
N ILE A 156 43.03 -13.32 -11.96
CA ILE A 156 41.81 -12.59 -12.32
C ILE A 156 40.95 -13.42 -13.31
N LEU A 157 41.56 -13.98 -14.36
CA LEU A 157 40.84 -14.79 -15.35
C LEU A 157 40.35 -16.13 -14.78
N GLU A 158 41.12 -16.76 -13.88
CA GLU A 158 40.70 -17.95 -13.13
C GLU A 158 39.46 -17.62 -12.28
N SER A 159 39.46 -16.48 -11.58
CA SER A 159 38.29 -16.03 -10.80
C SER A 159 37.06 -15.78 -11.69
N ARG A 160 37.27 -15.25 -12.90
CA ARG A 160 36.21 -15.03 -13.88
C ARG A 160 35.62 -16.34 -14.40
N ALA A 161 36.46 -17.31 -14.74
CA ALA A 161 36.01 -18.65 -15.13
C ALA A 161 35.25 -19.32 -13.99
N LEU A 162 35.78 -19.26 -12.76
CA LEU A 162 35.14 -19.82 -11.57
C LEU A 162 33.77 -19.18 -11.28
N ASN A 163 33.63 -17.86 -11.45
CA ASN A 163 32.35 -17.18 -11.32
C ASN A 163 31.31 -17.68 -12.34
N LEU A 164 31.71 -17.89 -13.60
CA LEU A 164 30.83 -18.45 -14.61
C LEU A 164 30.46 -19.91 -14.30
N ILE A 165 31.39 -20.70 -13.75
CA ILE A 165 31.11 -22.06 -13.25
C ILE A 165 30.08 -22.01 -12.13
N VAL A 166 30.21 -21.07 -11.19
CA VAL A 166 29.24 -20.87 -10.10
C VAL A 166 27.85 -20.59 -10.68
N GLY A 167 27.73 -19.68 -11.66
CA GLY A 167 26.46 -19.39 -12.32
C GLY A 167 25.89 -20.57 -13.12
N GLU A 168 26.71 -21.36 -13.80
CA GLU A 168 26.25 -22.56 -14.52
C GLU A 168 25.80 -23.65 -13.55
N LYS A 169 26.61 -23.96 -12.53
CA LYS A 169 26.34 -25.03 -11.55
C LYS A 169 25.19 -24.69 -10.62
N SER A 170 24.97 -23.41 -10.32
CA SER A 170 23.83 -22.99 -9.51
C SER A 170 22.49 -23.38 -10.14
N SER A 171 22.45 -23.54 -11.47
CA SER A 171 21.28 -23.98 -12.22
C SER A 171 21.13 -25.51 -12.34
N ARG A 172 22.15 -26.30 -11.97
CA ARG A 172 22.26 -27.74 -12.29
C ARG A 172 22.54 -28.68 -11.12
N VAL A 173 23.30 -28.26 -10.10
CA VAL A 173 23.90 -29.21 -9.13
C VAL A 173 22.90 -29.65 -8.06
N ASP A 174 22.91 -30.97 -7.78
CA ASP A 174 22.00 -31.60 -6.82
C ASP A 174 22.40 -31.48 -5.33
N GLU A 175 23.65 -31.15 -5.04
CA GLU A 175 24.20 -31.17 -3.68
C GLU A 175 24.67 -29.77 -3.22
N HIS A 176 24.15 -29.29 -2.08
CA HIS A 176 24.48 -27.98 -1.49
C HIS A 176 25.98 -27.86 -1.14
N THR A 177 26.63 -28.97 -0.79
CA THR A 177 28.05 -29.08 -0.45
C THR A 177 29.00 -28.68 -1.57
N ASP A 178 28.74 -29.11 -2.81
CA ASP A 178 29.60 -28.80 -3.96
C ASP A 178 29.52 -27.33 -4.35
N PHE A 179 28.33 -26.73 -4.25
CA PHE A 179 28.12 -25.31 -4.49
C PHE A 179 28.85 -24.44 -3.46
N MET A 180 28.74 -24.78 -2.17
CA MET A 180 29.44 -24.07 -1.09
C MET A 180 30.97 -24.15 -1.24
N LYS A 181 31.49 -25.26 -1.76
CA LYS A 181 32.92 -25.39 -2.06
C LYS A 181 33.39 -24.39 -3.13
N LEU A 182 32.61 -24.22 -4.20
CA LEU A 182 32.92 -23.24 -5.26
C LEU A 182 32.88 -21.80 -4.73
N ILE A 183 31.92 -21.50 -3.83
CA ILE A 183 31.83 -20.20 -3.16
C ILE A 183 33.07 -19.94 -2.29
N SER A 184 33.50 -20.93 -1.50
CA SER A 184 34.70 -20.81 -0.67
C SER A 184 35.93 -20.57 -1.55
N GLU A 185 36.08 -21.34 -2.63
CA GLU A 185 37.18 -21.21 -3.57
C GLU A 185 37.21 -19.83 -4.23
N PHE A 186 36.03 -19.32 -4.64
CA PHE A 186 35.90 -17.97 -5.20
C PHE A 186 36.29 -16.90 -4.16
N GLY A 187 35.88 -17.08 -2.91
CA GLY A 187 36.26 -16.20 -1.81
C GLY A 187 37.76 -16.15 -1.52
N GLU A 188 38.43 -17.31 -1.58
CA GLU A 188 39.87 -17.40 -1.36
C GLU A 188 40.67 -16.76 -2.50
N ILE A 189 40.33 -17.06 -3.76
CA ILE A 189 41.05 -16.51 -4.91
C ILE A 189 40.89 -14.99 -4.99
N THR A 190 39.67 -14.49 -4.75
CA THR A 190 39.40 -13.05 -4.75
C THR A 190 40.13 -12.35 -3.62
N THR A 191 40.20 -12.95 -2.41
CA THR A 191 41.03 -12.46 -1.28
C THR A 191 42.47 -12.22 -1.69
N LYS A 192 43.10 -13.20 -2.34
CA LYS A 192 44.49 -13.08 -2.78
C LYS A 192 44.65 -11.99 -3.85
N ILE A 193 43.75 -11.94 -4.83
CA ILE A 193 43.78 -10.92 -5.90
C ILE A 193 43.68 -9.51 -5.29
N TRP A 194 42.82 -9.30 -4.30
CA TRP A 194 42.68 -8.01 -3.63
C TRP A 194 43.96 -7.54 -2.94
N ASP A 195 44.67 -8.44 -2.26
CA ASP A 195 45.91 -8.09 -1.54
C ASP A 195 47.05 -7.74 -2.52
N GLU A 196 47.07 -8.36 -3.71
CA GLU A 196 48.12 -8.16 -4.73
C GLU A 196 47.84 -6.98 -5.69
N LEU A 197 46.58 -6.57 -5.84
CA LEU A 197 46.13 -5.67 -6.91
C LEU A 197 46.85 -4.32 -6.98
N ASN A 198 47.32 -3.80 -5.85
CA ASN A 198 48.01 -2.51 -5.74
C ASN A 198 49.53 -2.59 -5.88
N HIS A 199 50.08 -3.80 -5.92
CA HIS A 199 51.53 -4.02 -5.91
C HIS A 199 52.10 -4.12 -7.33
N PHE A 200 51.25 -4.31 -8.34
CA PHE A 200 51.66 -4.56 -9.73
C PHE A 200 50.92 -3.64 -10.72
N ASP A 201 51.64 -3.11 -11.70
CA ASP A 201 51.06 -2.30 -12.78
C ASP A 201 50.49 -3.21 -13.89
N ILE A 202 49.21 -3.56 -13.76
CA ILE A 202 48.47 -4.30 -14.80
C ILE A 202 47.51 -3.36 -15.57
N PRO A 203 47.19 -3.68 -16.84
CA PRO A 203 46.27 -2.88 -17.63
C PRO A 203 44.90 -2.75 -16.95
N GLU A 204 44.30 -1.57 -17.07
CA GLU A 204 43.05 -1.22 -16.38
C GLU A 204 41.90 -2.20 -16.65
N ILE A 205 41.85 -2.79 -17.85
CA ILE A 205 40.80 -3.75 -18.22
C ILE A 205 40.77 -5.01 -17.33
N TYR A 206 41.93 -5.41 -16.78
CA TYR A 206 41.99 -6.54 -15.83
C TYR A 206 41.41 -6.18 -14.46
N HIS A 207 41.65 -4.96 -13.98
CA HIS A 207 40.99 -4.44 -12.79
C HIS A 207 39.47 -4.40 -12.98
N TYR A 208 39.02 -3.99 -14.17
CA TYR A 208 37.61 -4.04 -14.54
C TYR A 208 37.05 -5.47 -14.50
N HIS A 209 37.68 -6.45 -15.17
CA HIS A 209 37.20 -7.83 -15.20
C HIS A 209 37.07 -8.44 -13.81
N PHE A 210 38.02 -8.16 -12.92
CA PHE A 210 37.95 -8.59 -11.53
C PHE A 210 36.74 -7.99 -10.80
N LEU A 211 36.56 -6.67 -10.87
CA LEU A 211 35.42 -5.98 -10.27
C LEU A 211 34.08 -6.46 -10.83
N ALA A 212 34.02 -6.78 -12.13
CA ALA A 212 32.83 -7.35 -12.77
C ALA A 212 32.51 -8.76 -12.26
N SER A 213 33.52 -9.63 -12.13
CA SER A 213 33.33 -10.98 -11.61
C SER A 213 32.83 -11.00 -10.16
N ILE A 214 33.21 -10.01 -9.34
CA ILE A 214 32.65 -9.84 -7.99
C ILE A 214 31.15 -9.52 -8.05
N VAL A 215 30.74 -8.58 -8.91
CA VAL A 215 29.32 -8.22 -9.06
C VAL A 215 28.48 -9.36 -9.57
N GLU A 216 28.91 -9.99 -10.66
CA GLU A 216 28.25 -11.17 -11.21
C GLU A 216 28.13 -12.27 -10.16
N PHE A 217 29.18 -12.52 -9.38
CA PHE A 217 29.14 -13.51 -8.29
C PHE A 217 28.10 -13.18 -7.22
N ILE A 218 27.99 -11.91 -6.80
CA ILE A 218 26.99 -11.48 -5.81
C ILE A 218 25.58 -11.69 -6.35
N ILE A 219 25.38 -11.41 -7.64
CA ILE A 219 24.13 -11.68 -8.33
C ILE A 219 23.85 -13.20 -8.24
N TRP A 220 24.76 -14.05 -8.70
CA TRP A 220 24.59 -15.51 -8.64
C TRP A 220 24.36 -16.04 -7.21
N GLY A 221 25.11 -15.53 -6.24
CA GLY A 221 24.97 -15.86 -4.82
C GLY A 221 23.57 -15.51 -4.30
N GLY A 222 23.04 -14.33 -4.63
CA GLY A 222 21.68 -13.94 -4.30
C GLY A 222 20.60 -14.78 -5.00
N PHE A 223 20.88 -15.34 -6.18
CA PHE A 223 19.90 -16.20 -6.86
C PHE A 223 19.82 -17.60 -6.29
N CYS A 224 20.89 -18.09 -5.66
CA CYS A 224 21.07 -19.53 -5.48
C CYS A 224 21.37 -19.94 -4.04
N LEU A 225 21.86 -19.03 -3.19
CA LEU A 225 22.06 -19.33 -1.77
C LEU A 225 20.75 -19.32 -0.99
N PRO A 226 20.63 -20.19 0.04
CA PRO A 226 19.64 -20.00 1.09
C PRO A 226 19.78 -18.60 1.71
N LEU A 227 18.63 -18.01 2.07
CA LEU A 227 18.55 -16.69 2.71
C LEU A 227 19.51 -16.55 3.89
N GLU A 228 19.59 -17.56 4.75
CA GLU A 228 20.44 -17.53 5.95
C GLU A 228 21.93 -17.47 5.60
N ASP A 229 22.37 -18.24 4.61
CA ASP A 229 23.77 -18.26 4.16
C ASP A 229 24.16 -16.95 3.48
N PHE A 230 23.24 -16.36 2.69
CA PHE A 230 23.47 -15.08 2.01
C PHE A 230 23.51 -13.90 3.00
N ILE A 231 22.59 -13.86 3.97
CA ILE A 231 22.43 -12.75 4.93
C ILE A 231 23.40 -12.85 6.12
N LYS A 232 23.51 -14.03 6.74
CA LYS A 232 24.30 -14.24 7.97
C LYS A 232 25.73 -14.70 7.69
N GLY A 233 26.08 -14.95 6.43
CA GLY A 233 27.41 -15.36 6.03
C GLY A 233 28.47 -14.28 6.33
N PRO A 234 29.61 -14.62 6.96
CA PRO A 234 30.72 -13.67 7.18
C PRO A 234 31.27 -13.10 5.85
N TYR A 235 30.96 -13.75 4.73
CA TYR A 235 31.41 -13.37 3.40
C TYR A 235 30.88 -11.99 2.96
N THR A 236 29.57 -11.72 3.09
CA THR A 236 28.92 -10.51 2.55
C THR A 236 29.43 -9.22 3.22
N PHE A 237 29.48 -9.19 4.55
CA PHE A 237 29.96 -8.02 5.32
C PHE A 237 31.48 -7.81 5.19
N ASN A 238 32.28 -8.87 5.20
CA ASN A 238 33.73 -8.76 5.05
C ASN A 238 34.10 -8.27 3.63
N THR A 239 33.38 -8.72 2.61
CA THR A 239 33.56 -8.26 1.23
C THR A 239 33.28 -6.77 1.11
N LEU A 240 32.21 -6.27 1.73
CA LEU A 240 31.89 -4.83 1.78
C LEU A 240 33.03 -4.02 2.42
N ASN A 241 33.53 -4.44 3.58
CA ASN A 241 34.57 -3.71 4.29
C ASN A 241 35.89 -3.67 3.51
N ARG A 242 36.24 -4.74 2.82
CA ARG A 242 37.44 -4.80 1.96
C ARG A 242 37.32 -3.92 0.74
N LEU A 243 36.19 -3.99 0.04
CA LEU A 243 35.91 -3.13 -1.11
C LEU A 243 36.08 -1.64 -0.77
N LYS A 244 35.74 -1.20 0.47
CA LYS A 244 35.83 0.23 0.88
C LYS A 244 37.27 0.73 0.81
N LYS A 245 38.22 -0.11 1.25
CA LYS A 245 39.65 0.21 1.26
C LYS A 245 40.17 0.41 -0.15
N ILE A 246 39.80 -0.48 -1.06
CA ILE A 246 40.22 -0.48 -2.46
C ILE A 246 39.69 0.74 -3.22
N ILE A 247 38.45 1.18 -2.94
CA ILE A 247 37.90 2.39 -3.59
C ILE A 247 38.71 3.62 -3.22
N ALA A 248 39.06 3.76 -1.95
CA ALA A 248 39.83 4.91 -1.47
C ALA A 248 41.19 5.03 -2.18
N GLU A 249 41.71 3.92 -2.70
CA GLU A 249 42.92 3.88 -3.52
C GLU A 249 42.62 4.25 -4.98
N TYR A 250 41.54 3.73 -5.57
CA TYR A 250 41.14 4.10 -6.94
C TYR A 250 40.67 5.56 -7.08
N GLU A 251 40.10 6.16 -6.04
CA GLU A 251 39.68 7.57 -6.01
C GLU A 251 40.86 8.52 -6.25
N LYS A 252 42.08 8.07 -5.97
CA LYS A 252 43.33 8.80 -6.21
C LYS A 252 44.03 8.39 -7.51
N SER A 253 43.48 7.43 -8.26
CA SER A 253 44.10 6.85 -9.44
C SER A 253 43.59 7.46 -10.74
N THR A 254 44.39 7.40 -11.80
CA THR A 254 43.99 7.79 -13.16
C THR A 254 43.16 6.72 -13.89
N LYS A 255 42.89 5.56 -13.24
CA LYS A 255 42.18 4.40 -13.79
C LYS A 255 40.65 4.61 -13.70
N PHE A 256 40.11 5.38 -14.65
CA PHE A 256 38.72 5.85 -14.69
C PHE A 256 37.64 4.74 -14.69
N ILE A 257 37.76 3.72 -15.54
CA ILE A 257 36.80 2.59 -15.65
C ILE A 257 36.78 1.77 -14.35
N SER A 258 37.95 1.60 -13.73
CA SER A 258 38.08 0.86 -12.46
C SER A 258 37.46 1.63 -11.30
N TYR A 259 37.74 2.93 -11.20
CA TYR A 259 37.15 3.80 -10.18
C TYR A 259 35.62 3.87 -10.32
N PHE A 260 35.12 4.09 -11.55
CA PHE A 260 33.70 4.03 -11.85
C PHE A 260 33.07 2.69 -11.44
N SER A 261 33.77 1.60 -11.70
CA SER A 261 33.31 0.27 -11.30
C SER A 261 33.28 0.15 -9.76
N ALA A 262 34.33 0.52 -9.06
CA ALA A 262 34.32 0.36 -7.61
C ALA A 262 33.10 1.06 -6.95
N ASN A 263 32.84 2.33 -7.31
CA ASN A 263 31.75 3.15 -6.74
C ASN A 263 30.40 2.47 -6.79
N THR A 264 30.12 1.84 -7.91
CA THR A 264 28.78 1.33 -8.12
C THR A 264 28.60 -0.07 -7.52
N ILE A 265 29.68 -0.75 -7.10
CA ILE A 265 29.57 -1.99 -6.31
C ILE A 265 29.01 -1.61 -4.94
N PHE A 266 29.51 -0.50 -4.39
CA PHE A 266 29.01 0.05 -3.13
C PHE A 266 27.57 0.48 -3.17
N LEU A 267 27.14 1.11 -4.26
CA LEU A 267 25.74 1.46 -4.46
C LEU A 267 24.85 0.22 -4.28
N VAL A 268 25.12 -0.85 -5.04
CA VAL A 268 24.31 -2.07 -5.04
C VAL A 268 24.35 -2.78 -3.69
N PHE A 269 25.52 -2.91 -3.06
CA PHE A 269 25.62 -3.57 -1.75
C PHE A 269 24.91 -2.82 -0.63
N ASN A 270 25.10 -1.50 -0.52
CA ASN A 270 24.42 -0.74 0.53
C ASN A 270 22.90 -0.79 0.33
N MET A 271 22.45 -0.82 -0.92
CA MET A 271 21.04 -1.04 -1.24
C MET A 271 20.54 -2.42 -0.84
N ILE A 272 21.27 -3.50 -1.17
CA ILE A 272 20.91 -4.87 -0.78
C ILE A 272 20.86 -5.00 0.74
N ILE A 273 21.86 -4.49 1.45
CA ILE A 273 21.92 -4.56 2.92
C ILE A 273 20.78 -3.74 3.54
N GLY A 274 20.63 -2.48 3.11
CA GLY A 274 19.59 -1.58 3.62
C GLY A 274 18.17 -2.07 3.32
N THR A 275 17.94 -2.73 2.19
CA THR A 275 16.63 -3.28 1.86
C THR A 275 16.39 -4.58 2.60
N PHE A 276 17.29 -5.55 2.42
CA PHE A 276 16.98 -6.96 2.62
C PHE A 276 17.50 -7.53 3.94
N ILE A 277 18.47 -6.86 4.58
CA ILE A 277 19.15 -7.35 5.79
C ILE A 277 18.77 -6.51 7.00
N VAL A 278 18.79 -5.19 6.85
CA VAL A 278 18.51 -4.26 7.94
C VAL A 278 17.01 -4.12 8.10
N ASP A 279 16.49 -4.51 9.25
CA ASP A 279 15.05 -4.55 9.53
C ASP A 279 14.58 -3.33 10.34
N ASN A 280 15.51 -2.50 10.83
CA ASN A 280 15.21 -1.28 11.56
C ASN A 280 15.21 -0.07 10.61
N GLN A 281 14.10 0.66 10.53
CA GLN A 281 13.92 1.76 9.58
C GLN A 281 14.98 2.87 9.73
N PHE A 282 15.43 3.16 10.96
CA PHE A 282 16.45 4.18 11.20
C PHE A 282 17.83 3.75 10.71
N GLU A 283 18.15 2.46 10.84
CA GLU A 283 19.40 1.92 10.32
C GLU A 283 19.38 1.82 8.79
N GLN A 284 18.24 1.46 8.19
CA GLN A 284 18.08 1.42 6.72
C GLN A 284 18.44 2.78 6.08
N LYS A 285 18.02 3.89 6.71
CA LYS A 285 18.35 5.25 6.23
C LYS A 285 19.85 5.48 6.06
N LYS A 286 20.70 4.92 6.94
CA LYS A 286 22.17 5.07 6.85
C LYS A 286 22.72 4.44 5.57
N TYR A 287 22.27 3.22 5.27
CA TYR A 287 22.69 2.49 4.07
C TYR A 287 22.20 3.19 2.80
N PHE A 288 20.95 3.65 2.77
CA PHE A 288 20.41 4.38 1.63
C PHE A 288 21.09 5.74 1.40
N LYS A 289 21.51 6.45 2.46
CA LYS A 289 22.30 7.69 2.34
C LYS A 289 23.67 7.44 1.71
N ILE A 290 24.35 6.35 2.12
CA ILE A 290 25.62 5.95 1.53
C ILE A 290 25.43 5.58 0.05
N ALA A 291 24.40 4.80 -0.26
CA ALA A 291 24.04 4.45 -1.63
C ALA A 291 23.81 5.70 -2.50
N LYS A 292 23.01 6.67 -2.03
CA LYS A 292 22.76 7.97 -2.68
C LYS A 292 24.05 8.74 -3.00
N ARG A 293 25.04 8.74 -2.11
CA ARG A 293 26.32 9.44 -2.36
C ARG A 293 27.08 8.82 -3.54
N TRP A 294 27.16 7.49 -3.59
CA TRP A 294 27.84 6.78 -4.67
C TRP A 294 27.11 6.86 -6.01
N LEU A 295 25.77 6.93 -5.96
CA LEU A 295 24.89 7.20 -7.10
C LEU A 295 25.32 8.48 -7.83
N LYS A 296 25.31 9.62 -7.12
CA LYS A 296 25.69 10.93 -7.66
C LYS A 296 27.11 10.93 -8.25
N LYS A 297 28.07 10.32 -7.54
CA LYS A 297 29.46 10.19 -8.03
C LYS A 297 29.54 9.40 -9.34
N GLY A 298 28.79 8.30 -9.48
CA GLY A 298 28.71 7.53 -10.72
C GLY A 298 28.11 8.32 -11.88
N GLU A 299 27.05 9.08 -11.63
CA GLU A 299 26.35 9.89 -12.65
C GLU A 299 27.22 10.94 -13.33
N LEU A 300 28.08 11.62 -12.57
CA LEU A 300 29.01 12.61 -13.12
C LEU A 300 29.98 12.02 -14.15
N LEU A 301 30.19 10.70 -14.12
CA LEU A 301 31.14 10.00 -14.97
C LEU A 301 30.48 9.45 -16.27
N ILE A 302 29.14 9.38 -16.35
CA ILE A 302 28.38 8.79 -17.48
C ILE A 302 28.72 9.38 -18.85
N PRO A 303 28.78 10.71 -19.05
CA PRO A 303 29.00 11.29 -20.38
C PRO A 303 30.36 10.94 -21.00
N ARG A 304 31.37 10.63 -20.19
CA ARG A 304 32.69 10.17 -20.65
C ARG A 304 32.68 8.71 -21.13
N ILE A 305 31.67 7.93 -20.73
CA ILE A 305 31.54 6.48 -20.99
C ILE A 305 30.80 6.19 -22.29
N VAL A 306 29.81 7.01 -22.67
CA VAL A 306 28.98 6.85 -23.90
C VAL A 306 29.83 6.81 -25.19
N LYS A 307 31.09 7.25 -25.15
CA LYS A 307 31.98 7.33 -26.31
C LYS A 307 32.86 6.09 -26.56
N THR A 308 32.99 5.14 -25.62
CA THR A 308 34.05 4.10 -25.72
C THR A 308 33.56 2.67 -25.83
N SER A 309 32.34 2.34 -25.41
CA SER A 309 31.64 1.05 -25.61
C SER A 309 31.80 -0.20 -24.75
N LEU A 310 32.26 -0.14 -23.50
CA LEU A 310 31.82 -1.10 -22.46
C LEU A 310 30.33 -0.77 -22.15
N ILE A 311 29.46 -0.74 -23.18
CA ILE A 311 28.57 0.42 -23.43
C ILE A 311 27.23 0.41 -22.73
N LEU A 312 27.13 -0.44 -21.76
CA LEU A 312 25.87 -1.02 -21.31
C LEU A 312 26.12 -1.80 -20.02
N PHE A 313 27.33 -2.33 -20.02
CA PHE A 313 28.14 -3.17 -19.18
C PHE A 313 28.24 -2.77 -17.71
N TYR A 314 27.78 -1.56 -17.39
CA TYR A 314 27.26 -1.24 -16.07
C TYR A 314 26.07 -0.25 -16.09
N PHE A 315 25.56 0.08 -17.26
CA PHE A 315 24.49 1.03 -17.63
C PHE A 315 23.12 0.65 -17.03
N VAL A 316 23.07 -0.47 -16.33
CA VAL A 316 21.98 -0.98 -15.50
C VAL A 316 22.40 -1.28 -14.06
N ARG A 317 23.64 -1.03 -13.57
CA ARG A 317 24.01 -1.05 -12.12
C ARG A 317 23.10 -0.20 -11.19
N TYR A 318 22.11 0.41 -11.79
CA TYR A 318 22.04 1.82 -12.08
C TYR A 318 20.85 2.16 -12.98
N THR A 319 20.04 1.19 -13.42
CA THR A 319 18.60 1.47 -13.24
C THR A 319 18.23 1.49 -11.74
N ASN A 320 19.26 1.70 -10.90
CA ASN A 320 19.34 2.77 -9.92
C ASN A 320 18.64 2.36 -8.68
N ALA A 321 19.30 1.41 -8.03
CA ALA A 321 18.74 0.74 -6.89
C ALA A 321 17.45 0.00 -7.22
N LEU A 322 17.14 -0.16 -8.51
CA LEU A 322 15.86 -0.59 -9.05
C LEU A 322 14.71 0.15 -8.35
N MET A 323 14.73 1.47 -8.54
CA MET A 323 13.77 2.44 -8.00
C MET A 323 13.84 2.68 -6.48
N LEU A 324 14.98 2.38 -5.84
CA LEU A 324 15.17 2.53 -4.39
C LEU A 324 13.96 1.94 -3.64
N ILE A 325 13.65 0.68 -3.97
CA ILE A 325 12.61 -0.20 -3.39
C ILE A 325 11.17 0.12 -3.80
N ASN A 326 10.72 1.38 -3.82
CA ASN A 326 9.50 1.86 -4.49
C ASN A 326 9.25 3.35 -4.14
N LEU A 327 10.16 4.21 -4.59
CA LEU A 327 10.05 5.68 -4.70
C LEU A 327 10.27 6.52 -3.41
N GLY A 328 11.49 6.49 -2.88
CA GLY A 328 11.99 7.49 -1.92
C GLY A 328 12.71 8.69 -2.57
N TYR A 329 12.39 9.06 -3.83
CA TYR A 329 13.09 10.12 -4.59
C TYR A 329 12.19 10.90 -5.59
N PHE A 330 12.68 12.04 -6.09
CA PHE A 330 11.95 13.00 -6.95
C PHE A 330 11.64 12.47 -8.38
N VAL A 331 10.55 12.96 -8.97
CA VAL A 331 10.03 12.59 -10.31
C VAL A 331 11.03 12.81 -11.46
N SER A 332 11.94 13.78 -11.32
CA SER A 332 12.97 14.10 -12.31
C SER A 332 13.97 12.97 -12.50
N ASP A 333 14.34 12.29 -11.42
CA ASP A 333 15.35 11.23 -11.45
C ASP A 333 14.78 9.95 -12.08
N PHE A 334 13.49 9.67 -11.83
CA PHE A 334 12.78 8.55 -12.48
C PHE A 334 12.76 8.69 -14.00
N ARG A 335 12.44 9.89 -14.52
CA ARG A 335 12.42 10.14 -15.97
C ARG A 335 13.78 9.85 -16.60
N ARG A 336 14.85 10.35 -15.99
CA ARG A 336 16.22 10.16 -16.49
C ARG A 336 16.64 8.68 -16.49
N VAL A 337 16.21 7.91 -15.48
CA VAL A 337 16.43 6.45 -15.46
C VAL A 337 15.69 5.75 -16.60
N MET A 338 14.44 6.12 -16.86
CA MET A 338 13.65 5.52 -17.95
C MET A 338 14.19 5.86 -19.34
N GLU A 339 14.69 7.08 -19.55
CA GLU A 339 15.35 7.48 -20.81
C GLU A 339 16.61 6.66 -21.07
N ASN A 340 17.42 6.43 -20.03
CA ASN A 340 18.58 5.54 -20.11
C ASN A 340 18.16 4.09 -20.46
N LEU A 341 17.08 3.57 -19.84
CA LEU A 341 16.57 2.21 -20.09
C LEU A 341 16.07 2.02 -21.54
N ASP A 342 15.54 3.06 -22.18
CA ASP A 342 15.07 2.96 -23.57
C ASP A 342 16.24 2.97 -24.57
N LEU A 343 17.29 3.75 -24.33
CA LEU A 343 18.52 3.72 -25.14
C LEU A 343 19.18 2.33 -25.10
N MET A 344 19.07 1.67 -23.96
CA MET A 344 19.66 0.38 -23.63
C MET A 344 19.04 -0.82 -24.33
N ILE A 345 17.72 -0.86 -24.41
CA ILE A 345 16.98 -1.93 -25.09
C ILE A 345 17.46 -2.10 -26.53
N ASN A 346 17.92 -1.02 -27.16
CA ASN A 346 18.43 -1.05 -28.53
C ASN A 346 19.84 -1.65 -28.64
N LEU A 347 20.59 -1.72 -27.53
CA LEU A 347 21.98 -2.14 -27.49
C LEU A 347 22.15 -3.57 -26.95
N VAL A 348 21.27 -4.07 -26.05
CA VAL A 348 21.29 -5.48 -25.56
C VAL A 348 21.31 -6.52 -26.70
N PRO A 349 20.51 -6.38 -27.79
CA PRO A 349 20.52 -7.32 -28.90
C PRO A 349 21.86 -7.42 -29.65
N LEU A 350 22.75 -6.43 -29.52
CA LEU A 350 24.04 -6.39 -30.21
C LEU A 350 25.03 -7.42 -29.64
N HIS A 351 24.85 -7.82 -28.37
CA HIS A 351 25.77 -8.70 -27.65
C HIS A 351 25.27 -10.15 -27.53
N PHE A 352 24.18 -10.52 -28.19
CA PHE A 352 23.70 -11.91 -28.29
C PHE A 352 24.60 -12.73 -29.26
N PRO A 353 24.97 -14.01 -28.99
CA PRO A 353 24.41 -14.96 -28.02
C PRO A 353 25.16 -15.08 -26.68
N ARG A 354 25.88 -14.04 -26.23
CA ARG A 354 26.58 -14.11 -24.94
C ARG A 354 25.62 -14.50 -23.81
N ILE A 355 25.99 -15.49 -22.99
CA ILE A 355 25.18 -15.95 -21.85
C ILE A 355 24.84 -14.81 -20.88
N THR A 356 25.79 -13.89 -20.64
CA THR A 356 25.58 -12.71 -19.79
C THR A 356 24.57 -11.70 -20.37
N ALA A 357 24.31 -11.71 -21.68
CA ALA A 357 23.29 -10.83 -22.28
C ALA A 357 21.86 -11.30 -21.95
N ILE A 358 21.67 -12.59 -21.65
CA ILE A 358 20.36 -13.16 -21.27
C ILE A 358 19.98 -12.75 -19.85
N THR A 359 20.95 -12.72 -18.92
CA THR A 359 20.73 -12.19 -17.57
C THR A 359 20.34 -10.71 -17.62
N ASP A 360 21.10 -9.89 -18.37
CA ASP A 360 20.86 -8.45 -18.52
C ASP A 360 19.47 -8.14 -19.08
N PHE A 361 19.01 -9.00 -19.98
CA PHE A 361 17.67 -8.95 -20.53
C PHE A 361 16.58 -9.16 -19.47
N PHE A 362 16.68 -10.21 -18.66
CA PHE A 362 15.65 -10.51 -17.67
C PHE A 362 15.56 -9.42 -16.59
N TYR A 363 16.69 -8.81 -16.22
CA TYR A 363 16.69 -7.62 -15.38
C TYR A 363 15.95 -6.44 -16.02
N SER A 364 16.18 -6.19 -17.31
CA SER A 364 15.50 -5.12 -18.05
C SER A 364 13.98 -5.32 -18.08
N ALA A 365 13.52 -6.55 -18.35
CA ALA A 365 12.10 -6.89 -18.32
C ALA A 365 11.48 -6.74 -16.91
N SER A 366 12.22 -7.12 -15.87
CA SER A 366 11.75 -6.99 -14.48
C SER A 366 11.47 -5.54 -14.07
N ILE A 367 12.29 -4.57 -14.51
CA ILE A 367 12.13 -3.15 -14.21
C ILE A 367 10.83 -2.59 -14.79
N PHE A 368 10.54 -2.93 -16.05
CA PHE A 368 9.28 -2.53 -16.69
C PHE A 368 8.08 -3.11 -15.96
N LEU A 369 8.16 -4.35 -15.49
CA LEU A 369 7.05 -4.99 -14.79
C LEU A 369 6.84 -4.43 -13.38
N VAL A 370 7.90 -4.20 -12.60
CA VAL A 370 7.80 -3.51 -11.30
C VAL A 370 7.19 -2.12 -11.49
N SER A 371 7.64 -1.37 -12.51
CA SER A 371 7.09 -0.05 -12.84
C SER A 371 5.62 -0.13 -13.30
N ALA A 372 5.23 -1.20 -13.97
CA ALA A 372 3.85 -1.45 -14.40
C ALA A 372 2.93 -1.87 -13.22
N LEU A 373 3.47 -2.52 -12.19
CA LEU A 373 2.74 -2.90 -10.99
C LEU A 373 2.53 -1.72 -10.03
N ASN A 374 3.39 -0.69 -10.07
CA ASN A 374 3.32 0.46 -9.17
C ASN A 374 2.08 1.33 -9.45
N SER A 375 1.15 1.40 -8.49
CA SER A 375 -0.13 2.10 -8.65
C SER A 375 0.00 3.62 -8.75
N ALA A 376 1.14 4.20 -8.38
CA ALA A 376 1.37 5.64 -8.52
C ALA A 376 1.75 6.06 -9.95
N VAL A 377 2.07 5.09 -10.82
CA VAL A 377 2.33 5.34 -12.24
C VAL A 377 0.98 5.40 -12.98
N PRO A 378 0.73 6.38 -13.86
CA PRO A 378 -0.52 6.44 -14.62
C PRO A 378 -0.77 5.19 -15.48
N ASP A 379 -2.02 4.72 -15.57
CA ASP A 379 -2.38 3.47 -16.24
C ASP A 379 -1.87 3.35 -17.68
N ILE A 380 -1.88 4.45 -18.45
CA ILE A 380 -1.37 4.46 -19.83
C ILE A 380 0.13 4.09 -19.85
N GLN A 381 0.91 4.60 -18.90
CA GLN A 381 2.33 4.27 -18.79
C GLN A 381 2.53 2.83 -18.31
N ARG A 382 1.72 2.37 -17.35
CA ARG A 382 1.72 0.98 -16.87
C ARG A 382 1.47 -0.02 -18.00
N ILE A 383 0.50 0.26 -18.87
CA ILE A 383 0.22 -0.54 -20.08
C ILE A 383 1.42 -0.56 -21.03
N ASN A 384 2.03 0.60 -21.28
CA ASN A 384 3.20 0.69 -22.17
C ASN A 384 4.39 -0.11 -21.62
N PHE A 385 4.63 -0.07 -20.32
CA PHE A 385 5.68 -0.86 -19.67
C PHE A 385 5.40 -2.36 -19.76
N ALA A 386 4.17 -2.81 -19.50
CA ALA A 386 3.80 -4.22 -19.66
C ALA A 386 3.97 -4.69 -21.13
N LYS A 387 3.63 -3.86 -22.12
CA LYS A 387 3.85 -4.16 -23.55
C LYS A 387 5.34 -4.25 -23.91
N LYS A 388 6.18 -3.33 -23.41
CA LYS A 388 7.64 -3.38 -23.59
C LYS A 388 8.22 -4.67 -23.00
N ALA A 389 7.79 -5.07 -21.79
CA ALA A 389 8.22 -6.32 -21.16
C ALA A 389 7.85 -7.56 -22.00
N LEU A 390 6.67 -7.60 -22.61
CA LEU A 390 6.27 -8.69 -23.52
C LEU A 390 7.12 -8.74 -24.81
N GLN A 391 7.37 -7.59 -25.43
CA GLN A 391 8.20 -7.50 -26.64
C GLN A 391 9.61 -8.02 -26.37
N LEU A 392 10.17 -7.57 -25.26
CA LEU A 392 11.43 -8.06 -24.73
C LEU A 392 11.37 -9.59 -24.57
N ASN A 393 10.41 -10.13 -23.82
CA ASN A 393 10.36 -11.57 -23.51
C ASN A 393 10.26 -12.44 -24.76
N LYS A 394 9.50 -11.98 -25.76
CA LYS A 394 9.39 -12.63 -27.07
C LYS A 394 10.73 -12.66 -27.80
N PHE A 395 11.49 -11.55 -27.80
CA PHE A 395 12.80 -11.50 -28.43
C PHE A 395 13.74 -12.57 -27.84
N VAL A 396 13.89 -12.63 -26.51
CA VAL A 396 14.81 -13.59 -25.88
C VAL A 396 14.33 -15.03 -25.98
N THR A 397 13.03 -15.29 -25.88
CA THR A 397 12.51 -16.65 -26.08
C THR A 397 12.88 -17.20 -27.46
N ASN A 398 12.74 -16.39 -28.51
CA ASN A 398 13.12 -16.79 -29.87
C ASN A 398 14.62 -17.08 -29.95
N GLN A 399 15.45 -16.21 -29.36
CA GLN A 399 16.90 -16.37 -29.36
C GLN A 399 17.37 -17.61 -28.57
N ILE A 400 16.76 -17.90 -27.42
CA ILE A 400 17.03 -19.12 -26.62
C ILE A 400 16.61 -20.38 -27.38
N SER A 401 15.46 -20.37 -28.06
CA SER A 401 14.95 -21.53 -28.79
C SER A 401 15.87 -21.98 -29.93
N ILE A 402 16.66 -21.05 -30.49
CA ILE A 402 17.68 -21.33 -31.50
C ILE A 402 18.89 -22.06 -30.89
N LEU A 403 19.20 -21.84 -29.62
CA LEU A 403 20.39 -22.38 -28.94
C LEU A 403 20.17 -23.76 -28.31
N ASN A 404 18.91 -24.20 -28.12
CA ASN A 404 18.51 -25.56 -27.70
C ASN A 404 19.29 -26.15 -26.48
N ASN A 405 19.67 -25.31 -25.51
CA ASN A 405 20.61 -25.65 -24.45
C ASN A 405 19.94 -25.86 -23.06
N PRO A 406 20.32 -26.92 -22.30
CA PRO A 406 19.85 -27.18 -20.93
C PRO A 406 20.02 -26.05 -19.90
N VAL A 407 21.04 -25.19 -20.00
CA VAL A 407 21.25 -23.99 -19.13
C VAL A 407 20.00 -23.12 -19.07
N TYR A 408 19.23 -23.09 -20.17
CA TYR A 408 18.05 -22.25 -20.28
C TYR A 408 16.80 -22.77 -19.57
N LYS A 409 16.86 -23.95 -18.96
CA LYS A 409 15.75 -24.47 -18.15
C LYS A 409 15.52 -23.66 -16.87
N MET A 410 16.56 -23.10 -16.24
CA MET A 410 16.40 -22.23 -15.06
C MET A 410 15.54 -21.02 -15.41
N TYR A 411 15.93 -20.29 -16.47
CA TYR A 411 15.21 -19.13 -17.02
C TYR A 411 13.77 -19.38 -17.50
N SER A 412 13.33 -20.63 -17.54
CA SER A 412 11.95 -20.96 -17.91
C SER A 412 10.94 -20.47 -16.86
N PHE A 413 11.30 -20.49 -15.58
CA PHE A 413 10.46 -19.97 -14.50
C PHE A 413 10.35 -18.45 -14.62
N GLU A 414 11.48 -17.74 -14.76
CA GLU A 414 11.54 -16.29 -14.93
C GLU A 414 10.77 -15.86 -16.18
N LYS A 415 10.96 -16.56 -17.31
CA LYS A 415 10.23 -16.33 -18.54
C LYS A 415 8.71 -16.40 -18.30
N ASN A 416 8.23 -17.48 -17.70
CA ASN A 416 6.80 -17.69 -17.42
C ASN A 416 6.28 -16.63 -16.43
N TYR A 417 7.07 -16.30 -15.41
CA TYR A 417 6.76 -15.24 -14.45
C TYR A 417 6.55 -13.89 -15.14
N PHE A 418 7.46 -13.49 -16.03
CA PHE A 418 7.37 -12.21 -16.74
C PHE A 418 6.17 -12.17 -17.70
N LEU A 419 5.91 -13.27 -18.42
CA LEU A 419 4.73 -13.38 -19.29
C LEU A 419 3.43 -13.29 -18.49
N CYS A 420 3.32 -14.07 -17.42
CA CYS A 420 2.15 -14.09 -16.55
C CYS A 420 1.84 -12.70 -15.98
N THR A 421 2.86 -12.03 -15.43
CA THR A 421 2.73 -10.69 -14.84
C THR A 421 2.32 -9.65 -15.87
N ALA A 422 2.96 -9.62 -17.03
CA ALA A 422 2.63 -8.66 -18.08
C ALA A 422 1.19 -8.84 -18.57
N HIS A 423 0.77 -10.09 -18.80
CA HIS A 423 -0.59 -10.40 -19.22
C HIS A 423 -1.62 -10.09 -18.13
N ALA A 424 -1.34 -10.34 -16.86
CA ALA A 424 -2.23 -9.99 -15.76
C ALA A 424 -2.47 -8.46 -15.69
N ILE A 425 -1.42 -7.65 -15.81
CA ILE A 425 -1.52 -6.17 -15.82
C ILE A 425 -2.32 -5.67 -17.03
N LEU A 426 -2.05 -6.21 -18.23
CA LEU A 426 -2.79 -5.83 -19.42
C LEU A 426 -4.26 -6.24 -19.32
N GLY A 427 -4.54 -7.42 -18.75
CA GLY A 427 -5.89 -7.88 -18.45
C GLY A 427 -6.62 -7.01 -17.41
N ASP A 428 -5.90 -6.38 -16.48
CA ASP A 428 -6.49 -5.49 -15.48
C ASP A 428 -6.80 -4.10 -16.06
N LEU A 429 -5.90 -3.54 -16.88
CA LEU A 429 -5.93 -2.13 -17.28
C LEU A 429 -6.54 -1.85 -18.67
N ILE A 430 -6.53 -2.82 -19.59
CA ILE A 430 -7.05 -2.61 -20.95
C ILE A 430 -8.59 -2.52 -20.93
N LYS A 431 -9.12 -1.51 -21.63
CA LYS A 431 -10.56 -1.26 -21.71
C LYS A 431 -11.30 -2.16 -22.70
N ASP A 432 -10.63 -2.61 -23.77
CA ASP A 432 -11.25 -3.53 -24.74
C ASP A 432 -11.54 -4.88 -24.08
N LYS A 433 -12.81 -5.28 -24.10
CA LYS A 433 -13.29 -6.46 -23.37
C LYS A 433 -12.70 -7.77 -23.91
N LYS A 434 -12.47 -7.85 -25.23
CA LYS A 434 -11.97 -9.08 -25.89
C LYS A 434 -10.47 -9.24 -25.64
N GLU A 435 -9.71 -8.17 -25.80
CA GLU A 435 -8.27 -8.12 -25.51
C GLU A 435 -8.02 -8.41 -24.02
N ARG A 436 -8.78 -7.79 -23.12
CA ARG A 436 -8.75 -8.06 -21.67
C ARG A 436 -8.96 -9.53 -21.34
N SER A 437 -10.03 -10.13 -21.86
CA SER A 437 -10.34 -11.55 -21.59
C SER A 437 -9.23 -12.48 -22.09
N THR A 438 -8.60 -12.15 -23.21
CA THR A 438 -7.53 -12.95 -23.82
C THR A 438 -6.28 -12.92 -22.94
N HIS A 439 -5.90 -11.74 -22.46
CA HIS A 439 -4.76 -11.58 -21.56
C HIS A 439 -4.98 -12.25 -20.20
N LEU A 440 -6.16 -12.13 -19.60
CA LEU A 440 -6.48 -12.79 -18.33
C LEU A 440 -6.43 -14.32 -18.45
N GLN A 441 -6.90 -14.88 -19.57
CA GLN A 441 -6.83 -16.33 -19.82
C GLN A 441 -5.38 -16.81 -19.89
N ILE A 442 -4.54 -16.16 -20.70
CA ILE A 442 -3.12 -16.50 -20.81
C ILE A 442 -2.41 -16.39 -19.45
N ALA A 443 -2.68 -15.32 -18.70
CA ALA A 443 -2.11 -15.14 -17.37
C ALA A 443 -2.51 -16.27 -16.42
N SER A 444 -3.77 -16.68 -16.43
CA SER A 444 -4.31 -17.77 -15.60
C SER A 444 -3.66 -19.13 -15.92
N GLU A 445 -3.53 -19.47 -17.21
CA GLU A 445 -2.91 -20.72 -17.64
C GLU A 445 -1.45 -20.81 -17.17
N ILE A 446 -0.68 -19.74 -17.39
CA ILE A 446 0.73 -19.67 -16.97
C ILE A 446 0.84 -19.66 -15.43
N PHE A 447 -0.05 -18.96 -14.72
CA PHE A 447 -0.05 -18.91 -13.25
C PHE A 447 -0.19 -20.30 -12.64
N ASN A 448 -1.17 -21.09 -13.10
CA ASN A 448 -1.37 -22.45 -12.62
C ASN A 448 -0.20 -23.38 -12.99
N GLU A 449 0.39 -23.22 -14.18
CA GLU A 449 1.58 -23.97 -14.58
C GLU A 449 2.76 -23.70 -13.65
N MET A 450 3.00 -22.43 -13.29
CA MET A 450 4.09 -22.03 -12.40
C MET A 450 3.95 -22.66 -11.02
N LEU A 451 2.74 -22.72 -10.44
CA LEU A 451 2.51 -23.31 -9.12
C LEU A 451 2.84 -24.81 -9.05
N ILE A 452 2.59 -25.55 -10.13
CA ILE A 452 2.80 -27.01 -10.18
C ILE A 452 4.28 -27.36 -10.39
N LYS A 453 5.04 -26.53 -11.12
CA LYS A 453 6.38 -26.87 -11.63
C LYS A 453 7.56 -26.27 -10.85
N VAL A 454 7.36 -25.68 -9.66
CA VAL A 454 8.48 -25.06 -8.91
C VAL A 454 9.43 -26.12 -8.36
N ASN A 455 10.68 -26.11 -8.82
CA ASN A 455 11.75 -26.96 -8.29
C ASN A 455 11.98 -26.68 -6.78
N PRO A 456 12.03 -27.70 -5.90
CA PRO A 456 12.27 -27.52 -4.46
C PRO A 456 13.54 -26.76 -4.08
N ARG A 457 14.60 -26.75 -4.91
CA ARG A 457 15.78 -25.90 -4.68
C ARG A 457 15.52 -24.44 -5.00
N ILE A 458 14.79 -24.15 -6.08
CA ILE A 458 14.35 -22.78 -6.36
C ILE A 458 13.58 -22.28 -5.14
N LYS A 459 12.71 -23.11 -4.55
CA LYS A 459 12.01 -22.75 -3.31
C LYS A 459 12.92 -22.33 -2.15
N LYS A 460 14.14 -22.85 -2.03
CA LYS A 460 15.09 -22.50 -0.96
C LYS A 460 15.93 -21.27 -1.29
N ALA A 461 16.01 -20.90 -2.56
CA ALA A 461 16.86 -19.83 -3.04
C ALA A 461 16.29 -18.45 -2.69
N TYR A 462 17.16 -17.50 -2.40
CA TYR A 462 16.75 -16.14 -2.03
C TYR A 462 15.90 -15.45 -3.12
N ALA A 463 16.26 -15.61 -4.40
CA ALA A 463 15.47 -15.04 -5.50
C ALA A 463 14.02 -15.54 -5.57
N TYR A 464 13.73 -16.76 -5.14
CA TYR A 464 12.36 -17.27 -5.12
C TYR A 464 11.45 -16.49 -4.18
N LEU A 465 11.99 -15.97 -3.07
CA LEU A 465 11.23 -15.14 -2.13
C LEU A 465 10.82 -13.81 -2.76
N PHE A 466 11.68 -13.25 -3.61
CA PHE A 466 11.35 -12.06 -4.40
C PHE A 466 10.24 -12.34 -5.42
N TYR A 467 10.31 -13.48 -6.13
CA TYR A 467 9.28 -13.88 -7.09
C TYR A 467 7.95 -14.24 -6.42
N LEU A 468 7.96 -14.79 -5.20
CA LEU A 468 6.76 -15.18 -4.47
C LEU A 468 5.78 -14.01 -4.28
N ILE A 469 6.25 -12.82 -3.91
CA ILE A 469 5.37 -11.64 -3.77
C ILE A 469 4.78 -11.19 -5.08
N LEU A 470 5.59 -11.23 -6.14
CA LEU A 470 5.12 -10.79 -7.44
C LEU A 470 4.07 -11.78 -7.97
N ILE A 471 4.26 -13.09 -7.75
CA ILE A 471 3.25 -14.13 -8.02
C ILE A 471 2.00 -13.90 -7.17
N THR A 472 2.16 -13.57 -5.90
CA THR A 472 1.05 -13.24 -4.98
C THR A 472 0.22 -12.07 -5.53
N ARG A 473 0.89 -10.99 -5.98
CA ARG A 473 0.23 -9.83 -6.62
C ARG A 473 -0.51 -10.22 -7.90
N VAL A 474 0.07 -11.09 -8.73
CA VAL A 474 -0.61 -11.64 -9.92
C VAL A 474 -1.86 -12.43 -9.54
N GLY A 475 -1.79 -13.29 -8.53
CA GLY A 475 -2.95 -14.03 -8.05
C GLY A 475 -4.07 -13.12 -7.55
N ILE A 476 -3.73 -12.00 -6.89
CA ILE A 476 -4.70 -10.97 -6.49
C ILE A 476 -5.32 -10.28 -7.70
N LEU A 477 -4.52 -9.92 -8.72
CA LEU A 477 -5.05 -9.34 -9.97
C LEU A 477 -6.03 -10.31 -10.64
N LEU A 478 -5.69 -11.60 -10.72
CA LEU A 478 -6.58 -12.63 -11.25
C LEU A 478 -7.87 -12.72 -10.42
N ALA A 479 -7.77 -12.81 -9.09
CA ALA A 479 -8.93 -12.85 -8.20
C ALA A 479 -9.85 -11.63 -8.35
N ARG A 480 -9.29 -10.41 -8.46
CA ARG A 480 -10.07 -9.19 -8.67
C ARG A 480 -10.83 -9.21 -9.99
N ASN A 481 -10.21 -9.77 -11.03
CA ASN A 481 -10.74 -9.80 -12.39
C ASN A 481 -11.65 -11.01 -12.68
N SER A 482 -11.68 -12.05 -11.84
CA SER A 482 -12.59 -13.19 -12.01
C SER A 482 -14.06 -12.77 -11.81
N LEU A 483 -14.96 -13.36 -12.59
CA LEU A 483 -16.40 -13.07 -12.51
C LEU A 483 -17.13 -13.93 -11.47
N LYS A 484 -16.65 -15.17 -11.26
CA LYS A 484 -17.28 -16.14 -10.35
C LYS A 484 -16.66 -16.04 -8.95
N ILE A 485 -17.49 -15.94 -7.92
CA ILE A 485 -17.04 -15.91 -6.52
C ILE A 485 -16.17 -17.13 -6.19
N SER A 486 -16.52 -18.33 -6.65
CA SER A 486 -15.75 -19.55 -6.41
C SER A 486 -14.32 -19.48 -6.96
N GLU A 487 -14.14 -18.84 -8.11
CA GLU A 487 -12.83 -18.66 -8.76
C GLU A 487 -12.00 -17.60 -8.02
N LYS A 488 -12.64 -16.50 -7.55
CA LYS A 488 -11.98 -15.52 -6.68
C LYS A 488 -11.42 -16.17 -5.43
N VAL A 489 -12.24 -17.00 -4.78
CA VAL A 489 -11.87 -17.72 -3.55
C VAL A 489 -10.72 -18.69 -3.79
N ASP A 490 -10.73 -19.44 -4.90
CA ASP A 490 -9.63 -20.35 -5.28
C ASP A 490 -8.30 -19.61 -5.45
N TYR A 491 -8.29 -18.49 -6.19
CA TYR A 491 -7.08 -17.68 -6.32
C TYR A 491 -6.61 -17.13 -4.97
N TYR A 492 -7.51 -16.60 -4.14
CA TYR A 492 -7.12 -16.10 -2.83
C TYR A 492 -6.57 -17.20 -1.91
N GLN A 493 -7.11 -18.43 -1.96
CA GLN A 493 -6.54 -19.57 -1.22
C GLN A 493 -5.11 -19.89 -1.66
N LYS A 494 -4.87 -20.00 -2.97
CA LYS A 494 -3.53 -20.22 -3.52
C LYS A 494 -2.56 -19.12 -3.10
N VAL A 495 -3.00 -17.87 -3.12
CA VAL A 495 -2.20 -16.72 -2.70
C VAL A 495 -1.89 -16.76 -1.20
N ILE A 496 -2.85 -17.14 -0.34
CA ILE A 496 -2.64 -17.30 1.10
C ILE A 496 -1.55 -18.35 1.38
N GLU A 497 -1.57 -19.49 0.69
CA GLU A 497 -0.55 -20.54 0.85
C GLU A 497 0.87 -20.01 0.56
N LEU A 498 1.02 -19.23 -0.52
CA LEU A 498 2.29 -18.59 -0.86
C LEU A 498 2.73 -17.56 0.18
N LEU A 499 1.79 -16.76 0.70
CA LEU A 499 2.08 -15.76 1.73
C LEU A 499 2.53 -16.41 3.03
N LEU A 500 1.86 -17.46 3.48
CA LEU A 500 2.23 -18.19 4.69
C LEU A 500 3.63 -18.82 4.53
N GLU A 501 3.92 -19.44 3.38
CA GLU A 501 5.27 -19.97 3.08
C GLU A 501 6.35 -18.87 3.17
N SER A 502 6.04 -17.65 2.71
CA SER A 502 6.95 -16.51 2.75
C SER A 502 7.11 -15.91 4.16
N ILE A 503 6.02 -15.82 4.93
CA ILE A 503 5.99 -15.29 6.30
C ILE A 503 6.81 -16.18 7.26
N GLU A 504 6.71 -17.51 7.12
CA GLU A 504 7.47 -18.47 7.93
C GLU A 504 8.99 -18.27 7.81
N ARG A 505 9.46 -17.79 6.65
CA ARG A 505 10.88 -17.56 6.37
C ARG A 505 11.41 -16.22 6.91
N LYS A 506 10.53 -15.38 7.48
CA LYS A 506 10.87 -14.12 8.17
C LYS A 506 11.81 -13.19 7.39
N VAL A 507 11.54 -13.03 6.09
CA VAL A 507 12.35 -12.16 5.24
C VAL A 507 12.07 -10.69 5.58
N PRO A 508 13.04 -9.92 6.12
CA PRO A 508 12.77 -8.63 6.76
C PRO A 508 11.93 -7.65 5.94
N PHE A 509 12.37 -7.39 4.70
CA PHE A 509 11.76 -6.39 3.82
C PHE A 509 10.35 -6.73 3.33
N LEU A 510 9.97 -8.00 3.39
CA LEU A 510 8.71 -8.52 2.85
C LEU A 510 7.72 -8.90 3.94
N HIS A 511 8.22 -9.13 5.14
CA HIS A 511 7.41 -9.68 6.21
C HIS A 511 6.23 -8.77 6.54
N ILE A 512 6.47 -7.45 6.62
CA ILE A 512 5.41 -6.48 6.88
C ILE A 512 4.40 -6.46 5.73
N GLU A 513 4.86 -6.31 4.48
CA GLU A 513 3.98 -6.30 3.31
C GLU A 513 3.12 -7.57 3.22
N ASN A 514 3.72 -8.74 3.41
CA ASN A 514 3.03 -10.03 3.36
C ASN A 514 1.98 -10.17 4.46
N LEU A 515 2.25 -9.69 5.67
CA LEU A 515 1.28 -9.71 6.76
C LEU A 515 0.10 -8.78 6.49
N PHE A 516 0.35 -7.58 5.96
CA PHE A 516 -0.72 -6.67 5.54
C PHE A 516 -1.56 -7.28 4.41
N LEU A 517 -0.90 -7.85 3.40
CA LEU A 517 -1.57 -8.47 2.26
C LEU A 517 -2.38 -9.70 2.65
N LEU A 518 -1.87 -10.50 3.59
CA LEU A 518 -2.59 -11.61 4.19
C LEU A 518 -3.84 -11.13 4.93
N GLY A 519 -3.71 -10.04 5.69
CA GLY A 519 -4.82 -9.34 6.34
C GLY A 519 -5.87 -8.88 5.34
N ASP A 520 -5.47 -8.22 4.26
CA ASP A 520 -6.34 -7.74 3.19
C ASP A 520 -7.10 -8.89 2.52
N ILE A 521 -6.41 -9.97 2.15
CA ILE A 521 -7.03 -11.12 1.49
C ILE A 521 -8.03 -11.82 2.42
N TYR A 522 -7.69 -12.04 3.69
CA TYR A 522 -8.65 -12.60 4.65
C TYR A 522 -9.87 -11.71 4.84
N ASN A 523 -9.68 -10.39 4.86
CA ASN A 523 -10.77 -9.42 4.93
C ASN A 523 -11.69 -9.51 3.71
N GLU A 524 -11.13 -9.52 2.50
CA GLU A 524 -11.89 -9.64 1.25
C GLU A 524 -12.59 -10.99 1.12
N MET A 525 -11.92 -12.09 1.47
CA MET A 525 -12.55 -13.42 1.48
C MET A 525 -13.68 -13.51 2.50
N GLY A 526 -13.51 -12.91 3.68
CA GLY A 526 -14.57 -12.81 4.69
C GLY A 526 -15.79 -12.08 4.15
N LYS A 527 -15.62 -10.99 3.38
CA LYS A 527 -16.73 -10.29 2.70
C LYS A 527 -17.42 -11.17 1.66
N LEU A 528 -16.64 -11.90 0.86
CA LEU A 528 -17.16 -12.72 -0.24
C LEU A 528 -17.91 -13.96 0.24
N THR A 529 -17.47 -14.55 1.36
CA THR A 529 -18.00 -15.82 1.88
C THR A 529 -18.91 -15.65 3.10
N ASN A 530 -18.95 -14.44 3.67
CA ASN A 530 -19.66 -14.12 4.91
C ASN A 530 -19.22 -15.02 6.10
N ASP A 531 -17.93 -15.32 6.19
CA ASP A 531 -17.31 -16.12 7.27
C ASP A 531 -16.54 -15.24 8.25
N ASP A 532 -17.09 -15.07 9.45
CA ASP A 532 -16.52 -14.27 10.53
C ASP A 532 -15.14 -14.78 11.01
N ASN A 533 -14.83 -16.06 10.83
CA ASN A 533 -13.51 -16.59 11.20
C ASN A 533 -12.41 -16.01 10.32
N LEU A 534 -12.71 -15.64 9.07
CA LEU A 534 -11.76 -14.98 8.18
C LEU A 534 -11.48 -13.55 8.66
N PHE A 535 -12.45 -12.84 9.23
CA PHE A 535 -12.19 -11.53 9.86
C PHE A 535 -11.26 -11.66 11.07
N LYS A 536 -11.40 -12.71 11.89
CA LYS A 536 -10.45 -12.99 12.99
C LYS A 536 -9.04 -13.29 12.48
N LYS A 537 -8.89 -14.05 11.40
CA LYS A 537 -7.58 -14.29 10.77
C LYS A 537 -6.99 -13.01 10.20
N SER A 538 -7.81 -12.15 9.60
CA SER A 538 -7.42 -10.82 9.14
C SER A 538 -6.90 -9.95 10.29
N TYR A 539 -7.63 -9.93 11.41
CA TYR A 539 -7.23 -9.23 12.63
C TYR A 539 -5.86 -9.69 13.13
N LEU A 540 -5.65 -11.01 13.22
CA LEU A 540 -4.37 -11.58 13.67
C LEU A 540 -3.21 -11.21 12.73
N ALA A 541 -3.43 -11.22 11.42
CA ALA A 541 -2.40 -10.83 10.45
C ALA A 541 -1.95 -9.38 10.62
N TYR A 542 -2.90 -8.45 10.81
CA TYR A 542 -2.57 -7.03 11.08
C TYR A 542 -1.93 -6.83 12.46
N MET A 543 -2.39 -7.52 13.49
CA MET A 543 -1.76 -7.49 14.82
C MET A 543 -0.30 -7.95 14.77
N ASN A 544 -0.03 -9.05 14.08
CA ASN A 544 1.34 -9.54 13.88
C ASN A 544 2.19 -8.50 13.12
N ALA A 545 1.61 -7.79 12.14
CA ALA A 545 2.32 -6.73 11.42
C ALA A 545 2.68 -5.56 12.34
N ILE A 546 1.73 -5.13 13.18
CA ILE A 546 1.94 -4.06 14.17
C ILE A 546 3.03 -4.45 15.17
N GLU A 547 2.95 -5.66 15.72
CA GLU A 547 3.95 -6.18 16.68
C GLU A 547 5.35 -6.21 16.06
N TYR A 548 5.45 -6.69 14.81
CA TYR A 548 6.72 -6.69 14.08
C TYR A 548 7.29 -5.29 13.87
N CYS A 549 6.44 -4.28 13.64
CA CYS A 549 6.85 -2.90 13.37
C CYS A 549 7.28 -2.13 14.63
N LYS A 550 6.75 -2.49 15.81
CA LYS A 550 6.85 -1.70 17.05
C LYS A 550 8.29 -1.35 17.45
N ASP A 551 9.19 -2.33 17.37
CA ASP A 551 10.59 -2.16 17.78
C ASP A 551 11.51 -1.67 16.64
N LYS A 552 10.95 -1.46 15.44
CA LYS A 552 11.70 -1.18 14.21
C LYS A 552 11.48 0.23 13.64
N GLY A 553 10.60 0.99 14.26
CA GLY A 553 10.39 2.41 13.96
C GLY A 553 9.37 2.72 12.87
N TYR A 554 8.67 1.71 12.32
CA TYR A 554 7.69 1.88 11.23
C TYR A 554 6.33 2.43 11.72
N PHE A 555 6.33 3.60 12.36
CA PHE A 555 5.15 4.17 13.02
C PHE A 555 3.98 4.45 12.06
N ASN A 556 4.27 4.84 10.82
CA ASN A 556 3.29 4.99 9.74
C ASN A 556 2.59 3.67 9.38
N LEU A 557 3.30 2.54 9.43
CA LEU A 557 2.71 1.21 9.20
C LEU A 557 1.93 0.73 10.42
N ILE A 558 2.40 1.03 11.63
CA ILE A 558 1.63 0.78 12.87
C ILE A 558 0.28 1.51 12.80
N GLY A 559 0.30 2.80 12.45
CA GLY A 559 -0.93 3.58 12.28
C GLY A 559 -1.87 2.96 11.24
N SER A 560 -1.31 2.52 10.10
CA SER A 560 -2.09 1.85 9.05
C SER A 560 -2.70 0.53 9.51
N GLY A 561 -1.96 -0.26 10.29
CA GLY A 561 -2.43 -1.50 10.88
C GLY A 561 -3.61 -1.25 11.82
N TYR A 562 -3.50 -0.28 12.71
CA TYR A 562 -4.60 0.07 13.63
C TYR A 562 -5.86 0.56 12.91
N VAL A 563 -5.74 1.31 11.81
CA VAL A 563 -6.91 1.65 10.99
C VAL A 563 -7.56 0.39 10.44
N ASN A 564 -6.79 -0.54 9.87
CA ASN A 564 -7.37 -1.80 9.36
C ASN A 564 -8.02 -2.65 10.47
N LEU A 565 -7.44 -2.68 11.68
CA LEU A 565 -8.09 -3.30 12.84
C LEU A 565 -9.41 -2.62 13.19
N ALA A 566 -9.48 -1.28 13.17
CA ALA A 566 -10.71 -0.55 13.41
C ALA A 566 -11.81 -0.95 12.41
N LYS A 567 -11.47 -1.12 11.12
CA LYS A 567 -12.41 -1.58 10.09
C LYS A 567 -12.94 -2.98 10.33
N ILE A 568 -12.12 -3.87 10.87
CA ILE A 568 -12.53 -5.23 11.21
C ILE A 568 -13.43 -5.20 12.44
N GLU A 569 -13.07 -4.44 13.47
CA GLU A 569 -13.86 -4.31 14.69
C GLU A 569 -15.25 -3.69 14.41
N ASP A 570 -15.35 -2.65 13.58
CA ASP A 570 -16.65 -2.11 13.14
C ASP A 570 -17.50 -3.21 12.48
N ARG A 571 -16.91 -4.00 11.57
CA ARG A 571 -17.64 -5.06 10.89
C ARG A 571 -18.12 -6.15 11.83
N LEU A 572 -17.37 -6.43 12.88
CA LEU A 572 -17.75 -7.36 13.95
C LEU A 572 -18.77 -6.74 14.93
N GLY A 573 -19.12 -5.45 14.77
CA GLY A 573 -20.03 -4.70 15.64
C GLY A 573 -19.39 -4.15 16.91
N ASN A 574 -18.06 -4.19 17.02
CA ASN A 574 -17.30 -3.76 18.19
C ASN A 574 -16.88 -2.28 18.08
N PHE A 575 -17.87 -1.38 17.98
CA PHE A 575 -17.64 0.04 17.66
C PHE A 575 -16.72 0.77 18.65
N LEU A 576 -16.78 0.48 19.95
CA LEU A 576 -15.83 1.08 20.93
C LEU A 576 -14.39 0.63 20.69
N SER A 577 -14.17 -0.66 20.39
CA SER A 577 -12.86 -1.18 20.04
C SER A 577 -12.37 -0.57 18.72
N ALA A 578 -13.26 -0.35 17.75
CA ALA A 578 -12.95 0.35 16.51
C ALA A 578 -12.49 1.79 16.77
N ALA A 579 -13.24 2.53 17.60
CA ALA A 579 -12.86 3.88 18.03
C ALA A 579 -11.49 3.91 18.73
N GLU A 580 -11.22 2.97 19.65
CA GLU A 580 -9.93 2.87 20.35
C GLU A 580 -8.77 2.61 19.36
N ASN A 581 -8.98 1.74 18.37
CA ASN A 581 -7.98 1.48 17.33
C ASN A 581 -7.73 2.73 16.45
N TYR A 582 -8.77 3.51 16.10
CA TYR A 582 -8.53 4.80 15.43
C TYR A 582 -7.69 5.76 16.27
N LYS A 583 -7.89 5.80 17.59
CA LYS A 583 -7.05 6.62 18.49
C LYS A 583 -5.60 6.14 18.50
N LYS A 584 -5.37 4.82 18.62
CA LYS A 584 -4.02 4.23 18.53
C LYS A 584 -3.36 4.52 17.18
N ALA A 585 -4.14 4.55 16.10
CA ALA A 585 -3.63 4.93 14.79
C ALA A 585 -3.16 6.39 14.75
N ILE A 586 -3.94 7.31 15.31
CA ILE A 586 -3.59 8.73 15.43
C ILE A 586 -2.30 8.91 16.22
N ASP A 587 -2.18 8.25 17.38
CA ASP A 587 -0.96 8.30 18.22
C ASP A 587 0.28 7.78 17.48
N ALA A 588 0.15 6.68 16.72
CA ALA A 588 1.23 6.17 15.89
C ALA A 588 1.58 7.12 14.74
N PHE A 589 0.59 7.75 14.11
CA PHE A 589 0.85 8.75 13.08
C PHE A 589 1.48 10.03 13.62
N ASP A 590 1.20 10.42 14.87
CA ASP A 590 1.94 11.49 15.55
C ASP A 590 3.43 11.18 15.63
N GLN A 591 3.78 9.95 16.05
CA GLN A 591 5.18 9.50 16.04
C GLN A 591 5.77 9.47 14.63
N ALA A 592 4.99 9.04 13.63
CA ALA A 592 5.43 9.03 12.24
C ALA A 592 5.75 10.44 11.72
N ILE A 593 4.90 11.44 12.04
CA ILE A 593 5.08 12.83 11.61
C ILE A 593 6.40 13.41 12.13
N LEU A 594 6.85 13.05 13.35
CA LEU A 594 8.15 13.46 13.88
C LEU A 594 9.33 13.03 12.99
N THR A 595 9.14 11.97 12.20
CA THR A 595 10.17 11.41 11.30
C THR A 595 9.95 11.74 9.82
N LEU A 596 8.78 12.28 9.45
CA LEU A 596 8.31 12.47 8.07
C LEU A 596 7.92 13.93 7.73
N THR A 597 8.21 14.88 8.63
CA THR A 597 7.63 16.24 8.70
C THR A 597 7.70 17.05 7.39
N TYR A 598 8.69 16.79 6.53
CA TYR A 598 8.93 17.55 5.30
C TYR A 598 8.58 16.78 4.01
N SER A 599 7.96 15.60 4.12
CA SER A 599 7.55 14.78 2.98
C SER A 599 6.10 15.04 2.55
N LYS A 600 5.80 14.79 1.26
CA LYS A 600 4.42 14.71 0.77
C LYS A 600 3.58 13.71 1.59
N LEU A 601 4.22 12.63 2.08
CA LEU A 601 3.59 11.62 2.93
C LEU A 601 3.24 12.19 4.31
N GLY A 602 4.13 12.99 4.93
CA GLY A 602 3.88 13.66 6.21
C GLY A 602 2.63 14.56 6.16
N ASN A 603 2.54 15.42 5.13
CA ASN A 603 1.34 16.26 4.91
C ASN A 603 0.08 15.43 4.67
N LYS A 604 0.20 14.27 4.01
CA LYS A 604 -0.92 13.35 3.79
C LYS A 604 -1.35 12.67 5.09
N ILE A 605 -0.40 12.23 5.91
CA ILE A 605 -0.63 11.64 7.22
C ILE A 605 -1.30 12.64 8.14
N GLU A 606 -0.87 13.91 8.15
CA GLU A 606 -1.51 14.96 8.96
C GLU A 606 -2.99 15.14 8.61
N LYS A 607 -3.32 15.19 7.32
CA LYS A 607 -4.72 15.21 6.87
C LYS A 607 -5.48 13.94 7.25
N LEU A 608 -4.83 12.78 7.09
CA LEU A 608 -5.40 11.49 7.47
C LEU A 608 -5.72 11.45 8.96
N LYS A 609 -4.86 11.96 9.85
CA LYS A 609 -5.12 12.03 11.29
C LYS A 609 -6.40 12.80 11.62
N ASN A 610 -6.59 13.98 11.04
CA ASN A 610 -7.82 14.76 11.25
C ASN A 610 -9.06 13.98 10.78
N TYR A 611 -8.93 13.27 9.67
CA TYR A 611 -9.98 12.40 9.15
C TYR A 611 -10.26 11.19 10.07
N LEU A 612 -9.22 10.57 10.63
CA LEU A 612 -9.36 9.48 11.60
C LEU A 612 -9.98 9.96 12.92
N GLN A 613 -9.78 11.22 13.31
CA GLN A 613 -10.45 11.83 14.46
C GLN A 613 -11.96 11.94 14.23
N ALA A 614 -12.40 12.24 13.00
CA ALA A 614 -13.81 12.18 12.65
C ALA A 614 -14.36 10.75 12.73
N TRP A 615 -13.59 9.76 12.24
CA TRP A 615 -13.98 8.34 12.33
C TRP A 615 -14.03 7.80 13.76
N ASN A 616 -13.12 8.22 14.64
CA ASN A 616 -13.21 7.91 16.06
C ASN A 616 -14.55 8.38 16.65
N ASN A 617 -14.97 9.62 16.37
CA ASN A 617 -16.27 10.14 16.79
C ASN A 617 -17.44 9.37 16.16
N ILE A 618 -17.36 9.00 14.88
CA ILE A 618 -18.39 8.20 14.20
C ILE A 618 -18.58 6.84 14.87
N GLU A 619 -17.48 6.16 15.22
CA GLU A 619 -17.54 4.86 15.89
C GLU A 619 -18.08 4.97 17.33
N ILE A 620 -17.71 6.02 18.06
CA ILE A 620 -18.30 6.33 19.37
C ILE A 620 -19.81 6.61 19.22
N ALA A 621 -20.21 7.36 18.21
CA ALA A 621 -21.61 7.65 17.92
C ALA A 621 -22.40 6.37 17.62
N LYS A 622 -21.85 5.44 16.82
CA LYS A 622 -22.45 4.13 16.57
C LYS A 622 -22.62 3.31 17.86
N SER A 623 -21.63 3.31 18.74
CA SER A 623 -21.76 2.64 20.04
C SER A 623 -22.89 3.23 20.88
N PHE A 624 -22.99 4.56 20.96
CA PHE A 624 -24.07 5.21 21.70
C PHE A 624 -25.44 4.96 21.04
N HIS A 625 -25.50 4.94 19.72
CA HIS A 625 -26.70 4.63 18.96
C HIS A 625 -27.25 3.23 19.30
N VAL A 626 -26.38 2.20 19.27
CA VAL A 626 -26.78 0.82 19.65
C VAL A 626 -27.27 0.75 21.10
N ASN A 627 -26.69 1.55 21.99
CA ASN A 627 -27.11 1.62 23.39
C ASN A 627 -28.31 2.56 23.64
N GLU A 628 -28.94 3.08 22.58
CA GLU A 628 -30.05 4.05 22.62
C GLU A 628 -29.71 5.39 23.30
N GLU A 629 -28.43 5.72 23.45
CA GLU A 629 -27.94 6.98 24.03
C GLU A 629 -27.89 8.10 22.96
N HIS A 630 -29.01 8.34 22.30
CA HIS A 630 -29.12 9.16 21.08
C HIS A 630 -28.60 10.60 21.22
N GLN A 631 -28.71 11.24 22.38
CA GLN A 631 -28.16 12.60 22.57
C GLN A 631 -26.63 12.60 22.48
N LYS A 632 -25.96 11.57 23.03
CA LYS A 632 -24.51 11.44 22.93
C LYS A 632 -24.09 11.06 21.51
N ALA A 633 -24.85 10.18 20.86
CA ALA A 633 -24.63 9.85 19.45
C ALA A 633 -24.74 11.09 18.55
N GLN A 634 -25.77 11.92 18.75
CA GLN A 634 -25.94 13.20 18.06
C GLN A 634 -24.69 14.08 18.17
N SER A 635 -24.23 14.37 19.39
CA SER A 635 -23.08 15.25 19.60
C SER A 635 -21.81 14.74 18.91
N ASN A 636 -21.56 13.43 18.94
CA ASN A 636 -20.40 12.84 18.26
C ASN A 636 -20.53 12.91 16.73
N TYR A 637 -21.71 12.69 16.16
CA TYR A 637 -21.93 12.87 14.72
C TYR A 637 -21.81 14.34 14.27
N GLU A 638 -22.26 15.30 15.09
CA GLU A 638 -22.07 16.74 14.84
C GLU A 638 -20.59 17.12 14.84
N GLU A 639 -19.83 16.62 15.82
CA GLU A 639 -18.38 16.85 15.90
C GLU A 639 -17.65 16.24 14.70
N ALA A 640 -17.96 14.99 14.35
CA ALA A 640 -17.40 14.33 13.16
C ALA A 640 -17.71 15.11 11.88
N SER A 641 -18.95 15.56 11.70
CA SER A 641 -19.37 16.38 10.57
C SER A 641 -18.57 17.69 10.49
N SER A 642 -18.42 18.39 11.61
CA SER A 642 -17.64 19.63 11.70
C SER A 642 -16.17 19.42 11.32
N ILE A 643 -15.55 18.34 11.80
CA ILE A 643 -14.16 17.98 11.44
C ILE A 643 -14.06 17.71 9.94
N LEU A 644 -14.96 16.88 9.39
CA LEU A 644 -14.97 16.53 7.96
C LEU A 644 -15.17 17.75 7.07
N ASN A 645 -16.02 18.70 7.47
CA ASN A 645 -16.27 19.93 6.72
C ASN A 645 -14.98 20.75 6.51
N ASN A 646 -14.08 20.73 7.49
CA ASN A 646 -12.81 21.46 7.47
C ASN A 646 -11.71 20.73 6.66
N ILE A 647 -11.93 19.47 6.26
CA ILE A 647 -10.96 18.70 5.48
C ILE A 647 -11.39 18.71 4.00
N ARG A 648 -10.70 19.52 3.18
CA ARG A 648 -11.05 19.75 1.77
C ARG A 648 -11.25 18.46 0.97
N GLU A 649 -10.50 17.40 1.25
CA GLU A 649 -10.58 16.11 0.56
C GLU A 649 -11.82 15.29 0.94
N TYR A 650 -12.36 15.48 2.14
CA TYR A 650 -13.44 14.66 2.74
C TYR A 650 -14.72 15.45 3.05
N ASN A 651 -14.74 16.76 2.81
CA ASN A 651 -15.87 17.62 3.13
C ASN A 651 -17.21 17.21 2.49
N TYR A 652 -17.18 16.42 1.41
CA TYR A 652 -18.37 15.84 0.78
C TYR A 652 -19.15 14.90 1.71
N GLU A 653 -18.53 14.40 2.78
CA GLU A 653 -19.14 13.51 3.76
C GLU A 653 -19.81 14.26 4.92
N SER A 654 -19.47 15.54 5.10
CA SER A 654 -19.94 16.34 6.23
C SER A 654 -21.46 16.35 6.33
N ALA A 655 -22.15 16.63 5.22
CA ALA A 655 -23.62 16.68 5.16
C ALA A 655 -24.25 15.32 5.50
N PHE A 656 -23.60 14.21 5.12
CA PHE A 656 -24.09 12.86 5.40
C PHE A 656 -24.08 12.57 6.91
N TYR A 657 -22.98 12.86 7.61
CA TYR A 657 -22.91 12.63 9.05
C TYR A 657 -23.70 13.66 9.86
N TYR A 658 -23.88 14.88 9.34
CA TYR A 658 -24.83 15.83 9.94
C TYR A 658 -26.28 15.32 9.87
N ALA A 659 -26.69 14.73 8.74
CA ALA A 659 -28.00 14.13 8.61
C ALA A 659 -28.23 12.98 9.62
N TRP A 660 -27.18 12.21 9.92
CA TRP A 660 -27.18 11.23 11.01
C TRP A 660 -27.38 11.85 12.38
N ALA A 661 -26.68 12.94 12.71
CA ALA A 661 -26.91 13.64 13.97
C ALA A 661 -28.38 14.09 14.14
N ILE A 662 -28.99 14.62 13.08
CA ILE A 662 -30.41 15.01 13.13
C ILE A 662 -31.34 13.80 13.25
N LEU A 663 -30.97 12.66 12.66
CA LEU A 663 -31.70 11.40 12.88
C LEU A 663 -31.65 10.97 14.34
N GLU A 664 -30.48 11.01 14.99
CA GLU A 664 -30.35 10.71 16.42
C GLU A 664 -31.22 11.63 17.28
N LYS A 665 -31.27 12.92 16.94
CA LYS A 665 -32.17 13.88 17.59
C LYS A 665 -33.64 13.47 17.44
N ALA A 666 -34.05 13.03 16.25
CA ALA A 666 -35.41 12.55 16.01
C ALA A 666 -35.74 11.29 16.84
N GLU A 667 -34.79 10.34 16.93
CA GLU A 667 -34.94 9.14 17.77
C GLU A 667 -35.05 9.49 19.25
N TYR A 668 -34.23 10.42 19.75
CA TYR A 668 -34.33 10.91 21.12
C TYR A 668 -35.71 11.49 21.44
N LEU A 669 -36.24 12.34 20.55
CA LEU A 669 -37.56 12.97 20.71
C LEU A 669 -38.69 11.93 20.63
N SER A 670 -38.60 10.97 19.71
CA SER A 670 -39.55 9.87 19.55
C SER A 670 -39.63 9.04 20.84
N LYS A 671 -38.48 8.63 21.39
CA LYS A 671 -38.40 7.86 22.65
C LYS A 671 -38.83 8.66 23.87
N GLY A 672 -38.72 9.99 23.81
CA GLY A 672 -39.28 10.91 24.80
C GLY A 672 -40.79 11.16 24.69
N ASN A 673 -41.51 10.45 23.81
CA ASN A 673 -42.94 10.64 23.51
C ASN A 673 -43.32 12.04 23.00
N LYS A 674 -42.36 12.79 22.45
CA LYS A 674 -42.56 14.10 21.85
C LYS A 674 -42.88 13.95 20.36
N HIS A 675 -43.99 13.27 20.04
CA HIS A 675 -44.29 12.81 18.68
C HIS A 675 -44.35 13.93 17.63
N GLU A 676 -44.87 15.11 17.97
CA GLU A 676 -44.94 16.25 17.05
C GLU A 676 -43.55 16.80 16.70
N GLU A 677 -42.71 17.04 17.72
CA GLU A 677 -41.31 17.45 17.52
C GLU A 677 -40.50 16.38 16.79
N ALA A 678 -40.73 15.09 17.11
CA ALA A 678 -40.07 13.96 16.46
C ALA A 678 -40.46 13.85 14.98
N ALA A 679 -41.74 13.93 14.64
CA ALA A 679 -42.23 13.90 13.26
C ALA A 679 -41.61 15.03 12.42
N ALA A 680 -41.60 16.25 12.95
CA ALA A 680 -40.95 17.39 12.30
C ALA A 680 -39.45 17.15 12.11
N THR A 681 -38.76 16.62 13.12
CA THR A 681 -37.32 16.36 13.06
C THR A 681 -36.97 15.23 12.09
N TYR A 682 -37.79 14.19 11.94
CA TYR A 682 -37.61 13.15 10.90
C TYR A 682 -37.72 13.71 9.49
N LEU A 683 -38.62 14.68 9.24
CA LEU A 683 -38.68 15.37 7.95
C LEU A 683 -37.43 16.20 7.69
N VAL A 684 -36.90 16.89 8.71
CA VAL A 684 -35.63 17.63 8.59
C VAL A 684 -34.47 16.67 8.31
N SER A 685 -34.38 15.55 9.02
CA SER A 685 -33.36 14.52 8.77
C SER A 685 -33.46 13.95 7.36
N LYS A 686 -34.68 13.66 6.89
CA LYS A 686 -34.94 13.24 5.50
C LYS A 686 -34.39 14.26 4.49
N SER A 687 -34.71 15.54 4.66
CA SER A 687 -34.22 16.60 3.78
C SER A 687 -32.70 16.72 3.82
N ASN A 688 -32.06 16.60 4.98
CA ASN A 688 -30.60 16.61 5.08
C ASN A 688 -29.95 15.41 4.40
N PHE A 689 -30.54 14.21 4.48
CA PHE A 689 -30.04 13.06 3.71
C PHE A 689 -30.23 13.25 2.20
N GLN A 690 -31.31 13.90 1.75
CA GLN A 690 -31.49 14.25 0.34
C GLN A 690 -30.44 15.27 -0.13
N GLU A 691 -30.15 16.30 0.66
CA GLU A 691 -29.07 17.25 0.39
C GLU A 691 -27.70 16.54 0.34
N ALA A 692 -27.43 15.64 1.29
CA ALA A 692 -26.21 14.84 1.27
C ALA A 692 -26.11 13.99 -0.02
N ILE A 693 -27.20 13.38 -0.49
CA ILE A 693 -27.24 12.65 -1.76
C ILE A 693 -26.92 13.59 -2.94
N GLU A 694 -27.45 14.81 -2.96
CA GLU A 694 -27.15 15.81 -4.01
C GLU A 694 -25.67 16.20 -4.01
N VAL A 695 -25.09 16.47 -2.83
CA VAL A 695 -23.66 16.76 -2.67
C VAL A 695 -22.81 15.59 -3.17
N LEU A 696 -23.13 14.36 -2.75
CA LEU A 696 -22.44 13.13 -3.15
C LEU A 696 -22.56 12.86 -4.66
N ASN A 697 -23.76 13.00 -5.24
CA ASN A 697 -23.97 12.89 -6.69
C ASN A 697 -23.19 13.96 -7.46
N SER A 698 -23.09 15.18 -6.94
CA SER A 698 -22.27 16.23 -7.57
C SER A 698 -20.77 15.88 -7.59
N CYS A 699 -20.32 14.94 -6.76
CA CYS A 699 -18.95 14.47 -6.71
C CYS A 699 -18.67 13.37 -7.76
N ILE A 700 -19.70 12.63 -8.18
CA ILE A 700 -19.61 11.58 -9.20
C ILE A 700 -19.08 12.18 -10.53
N GLY A 701 -18.04 11.56 -11.08
CA GLY A 701 -17.43 11.97 -12.36
C GLY A 701 -16.43 13.13 -12.25
N LYS A 702 -16.30 13.80 -11.10
CA LYS A 702 -15.24 14.79 -10.89
C LYS A 702 -13.90 14.08 -10.66
N ARG A 703 -12.85 14.51 -11.40
CA ARG A 703 -11.50 13.92 -11.30
C ARG A 703 -10.97 13.83 -9.86
N LYS A 704 -11.29 14.82 -9.02
CA LYS A 704 -10.89 14.87 -7.60
C LYS A 704 -11.37 13.66 -6.78
N TYR A 705 -12.49 13.04 -7.14
CA TYR A 705 -13.13 12.00 -6.33
C TYR A 705 -13.13 10.60 -6.98
N LEU A 706 -12.42 10.43 -8.09
CA LEU A 706 -12.33 9.15 -8.82
C LEU A 706 -11.93 7.97 -7.92
N GLU A 707 -10.99 8.19 -6.99
CA GLU A 707 -10.50 7.16 -6.05
C GLU A 707 -11.50 6.84 -4.93
N ASN A 708 -12.54 7.66 -4.72
CA ASN A 708 -13.56 7.49 -3.69
C ASN A 708 -14.94 7.10 -4.26
N MET A 709 -15.03 6.71 -5.55
CA MET A 709 -16.32 6.48 -6.22
C MET A 709 -17.15 5.34 -5.62
N ASP A 710 -16.52 4.20 -5.31
CA ASP A 710 -17.21 3.06 -4.68
C ASP A 710 -17.77 3.46 -3.31
N ARG A 711 -16.96 4.20 -2.55
CA ARG A 711 -17.34 4.76 -1.26
C ARG A 711 -18.51 5.74 -1.37
N ILE A 712 -18.43 6.72 -2.26
CA ILE A 712 -19.50 7.70 -2.49
C ILE A 712 -20.79 6.97 -2.89
N SER A 713 -20.69 5.94 -3.73
CA SER A 713 -21.84 5.13 -4.16
C SER A 713 -22.48 4.39 -2.98
N GLN A 714 -21.67 3.78 -2.11
CA GLN A 714 -22.15 3.14 -0.88
C GLN A 714 -22.83 4.15 0.05
N MET A 715 -22.25 5.34 0.24
CA MET A 715 -22.86 6.39 1.05
C MET A 715 -24.19 6.88 0.49
N ILE A 716 -24.31 7.02 -0.84
CA ILE A 716 -25.58 7.36 -1.51
C ILE A 716 -26.62 6.25 -1.27
N GLU A 717 -26.23 4.99 -1.38
CA GLU A 717 -27.12 3.87 -1.12
C GLU A 717 -27.65 3.88 0.32
N VAL A 718 -26.75 4.05 1.29
CA VAL A 718 -27.10 4.17 2.71
C VAL A 718 -27.99 5.40 2.96
N ALA A 719 -27.67 6.56 2.38
CA ALA A 719 -28.48 7.76 2.52
C ALA A 719 -29.89 7.55 1.96
N ASN A 720 -30.04 6.89 0.80
CA ASN A 720 -31.34 6.55 0.23
C ASN A 720 -32.15 5.63 1.15
N ILE A 721 -31.49 4.64 1.77
CA ILE A 721 -32.10 3.79 2.80
C ILE A 721 -32.59 4.66 3.98
N ARG A 722 -31.80 5.65 4.43
CA ARG A 722 -32.18 6.55 5.53
C ARG A 722 -33.30 7.52 5.18
N VAL A 723 -33.39 8.00 3.94
CA VAL A 723 -34.52 8.80 3.46
C VAL A 723 -35.83 8.01 3.60
N ALA A 724 -35.83 6.74 3.19
CA ALA A 724 -36.99 5.86 3.34
C ALA A 724 -37.29 5.55 4.81
N TYR A 725 -36.26 5.29 5.62
CA TYR A 725 -36.41 5.07 7.07
C TYR A 725 -37.05 6.28 7.77
N CYS A 726 -36.52 7.49 7.55
CA CYS A 726 -37.06 8.73 8.11
C CYS A 726 -38.50 8.97 7.66
N THR A 727 -38.81 8.67 6.39
CA THR A 727 -40.18 8.76 5.86
C THR A 727 -41.11 7.79 6.61
N ALA A 728 -40.69 6.55 6.84
CA ALA A 728 -41.49 5.56 7.56
C ALA A 728 -41.70 5.94 9.03
N ARG A 729 -40.65 6.43 9.72
CA ARG A 729 -40.76 6.91 11.11
C ARG A 729 -41.65 8.13 11.24
N TYR A 730 -41.57 9.08 10.30
CA TYR A 730 -42.50 10.20 10.22
C TYR A 730 -43.98 9.73 10.14
N GLN A 731 -44.26 8.72 9.31
CA GLN A 731 -45.62 8.15 9.20
C GLN A 731 -46.09 7.53 10.53
N ILE A 732 -45.21 6.80 11.24
CA ILE A 732 -45.49 6.24 12.57
C ILE A 732 -45.82 7.35 13.57
N GLU A 733 -44.98 8.38 13.69
CA GLU A 733 -45.22 9.46 14.66
C GLU A 733 -46.51 10.23 14.34
N THR A 734 -46.80 10.43 13.06
CA THR A 734 -48.06 11.08 12.63
C THR A 734 -49.27 10.19 12.91
N ALA A 735 -49.16 8.88 12.69
CA ALA A 735 -50.22 7.92 13.02
C ALA A 735 -50.57 7.95 14.51
N ARG A 736 -49.56 8.07 15.38
CA ARG A 736 -49.76 8.22 16.83
C ARG A 736 -50.48 9.50 17.21
N LEU A 737 -50.16 10.61 16.54
CA LEU A 737 -50.84 11.89 16.76
C LEU A 737 -52.32 11.81 16.36
N GLU A 738 -52.63 11.18 15.23
CA GLU A 738 -54.02 10.98 14.77
C GLU A 738 -54.79 10.00 15.66
N SER A 739 -54.16 8.90 16.07
CA SER A 739 -54.73 7.95 17.04
C SER A 739 -55.06 8.63 18.38
N LYS A 740 -54.17 9.49 18.89
CA LYS A 740 -54.43 10.30 20.10
C LYS A 740 -55.61 11.27 19.97
N LYS A 741 -55.95 11.71 18.75
CA LYS A 741 -57.14 12.53 18.47
C LYS A 741 -58.42 11.69 18.31
N GLY A 742 -58.32 10.36 18.33
CA GLY A 742 -59.42 9.44 18.03
C GLY A 742 -59.67 9.22 16.53
N ASN A 743 -58.78 9.71 15.67
CA ASN A 743 -58.90 9.57 14.21
C ASN A 743 -58.32 8.23 13.75
N HIS A 744 -59.03 7.14 14.06
CA HIS A 744 -58.54 5.77 13.86
C HIS A 744 -58.30 5.39 12.38
N LEU A 745 -59.17 5.80 11.46
CA LEU A 745 -59.01 5.49 10.03
C LEU A 745 -57.75 6.15 9.43
N PRO A 746 -57.51 7.47 9.59
CA PRO A 746 -56.26 8.10 9.20
C PRO A 746 -55.02 7.47 9.86
N ALA A 747 -55.10 7.13 11.16
CA ALA A 747 -54.00 6.48 11.85
C ALA A 747 -53.65 5.10 11.24
N ALA A 748 -54.66 4.28 10.95
CA ALA A 748 -54.48 2.99 10.29
C ALA A 748 -53.80 3.12 8.91
N GLU A 749 -54.24 4.07 8.08
CA GLU A 749 -53.63 4.30 6.76
C GLU A 749 -52.16 4.73 6.84
N LEU A 750 -51.81 5.53 7.85
CA LEU A 750 -50.42 5.98 8.08
C LEU A 750 -49.53 4.82 8.56
N TYR A 751 -50.01 3.98 9.47
CA TYR A 751 -49.30 2.77 9.88
C TYR A 751 -49.09 1.79 8.71
N LYS A 752 -50.10 1.61 7.87
CA LYS A 752 -49.99 0.81 6.64
C LYS A 752 -48.89 1.34 5.70
N LYS A 753 -48.86 2.66 5.47
CA LYS A 753 -47.83 3.31 4.64
C LYS A 753 -46.43 3.12 5.25
N ALA A 754 -46.29 3.22 6.57
CA ALA A 754 -45.04 2.96 7.26
C ALA A 754 -44.59 1.50 7.10
N GLY A 755 -45.51 0.54 7.28
CA GLY A 755 -45.26 -0.89 7.12
C GLY A 755 -44.72 -1.22 5.74
N LEU A 756 -45.40 -0.76 4.68
CA LEU A 756 -44.94 -0.97 3.29
C LEU A 756 -43.52 -0.41 3.04
N LEU A 757 -43.16 0.71 3.66
CA LEU A 757 -41.80 1.24 3.56
C LEU A 757 -40.79 0.33 4.26
N PHE A 758 -41.11 -0.19 5.46
CA PHE A 758 -40.24 -1.10 6.19
C PHE A 758 -40.09 -2.47 5.52
N GLU A 759 -41.16 -3.00 4.91
CA GLU A 759 -41.12 -4.22 4.10
C GLU A 759 -40.17 -4.07 2.90
N ASN A 760 -40.27 -2.96 2.18
CA ASN A 760 -39.36 -2.67 1.07
C ASN A 760 -37.92 -2.46 1.57
N LEU A 761 -37.74 -1.81 2.72
CA LEU A 761 -36.43 -1.59 3.32
C LEU A 761 -35.75 -2.91 3.71
N CYS A 762 -36.44 -3.82 4.41
CA CYS A 762 -35.81 -5.05 4.90
C CYS A 762 -35.32 -5.97 3.76
N GLN A 763 -35.90 -5.87 2.56
CA GLN A 763 -35.42 -6.59 1.37
C GLN A 763 -34.05 -6.09 0.87
N ARG A 764 -33.66 -4.86 1.22
CA ARG A 764 -32.39 -4.25 0.81
C ARG A 764 -31.22 -4.57 1.75
N PHE A 765 -31.48 -5.15 2.92
CA PHE A 765 -30.44 -5.51 3.89
C PHE A 765 -30.00 -6.96 3.73
N THR A 766 -28.68 -7.18 3.73
CA THR A 766 -28.05 -8.51 3.65
C THR A 766 -27.70 -9.05 5.04
N ILE A 767 -27.45 -8.18 6.02
CA ILE A 767 -27.17 -8.55 7.41
C ILE A 767 -28.45 -9.07 8.05
N LYS A 768 -28.43 -10.35 8.45
CA LYS A 768 -29.61 -11.04 9.01
C LYS A 768 -30.22 -10.30 10.20
N ARG A 769 -29.39 -9.83 11.14
CA ARG A 769 -29.87 -9.13 12.34
C ARG A 769 -30.65 -7.85 11.98
N GLU A 770 -30.06 -6.96 11.18
CA GLU A 770 -30.68 -5.69 10.79
C GLU A 770 -31.94 -5.92 9.94
N LYS A 771 -31.90 -6.95 9.08
CA LYS A 771 -33.07 -7.39 8.31
C LYS A 771 -34.20 -7.86 9.24
N ASP A 772 -33.91 -8.73 10.19
CA ASP A 772 -34.88 -9.27 11.15
C ASP A 772 -35.47 -8.13 12.00
N GLU A 773 -34.67 -7.15 12.44
CA GLU A 773 -35.14 -5.97 13.17
C GLU A 773 -36.12 -5.12 12.34
N LEU A 774 -35.81 -4.83 11.08
CA LEU A 774 -36.72 -4.10 10.18
C LEU A 774 -37.97 -4.90 9.83
N THR A 775 -37.85 -6.22 9.65
CA THR A 775 -39.00 -7.12 9.45
C THR A 775 -39.91 -7.15 10.66
N ALA A 776 -39.34 -7.13 11.87
CA ALA A 776 -40.12 -7.04 13.11
C ALA A 776 -40.86 -5.70 13.21
N ILE A 777 -40.22 -4.58 12.82
CA ILE A 777 -40.86 -3.26 12.76
C ILE A 777 -41.99 -3.21 11.72
N PHE A 778 -41.82 -3.88 10.58
CA PHE A 778 -42.90 -4.07 9.60
C PHE A 778 -44.12 -4.74 10.24
N TYR A 779 -43.92 -5.88 10.92
CA TYR A 779 -45.01 -6.57 11.62
C TYR A 779 -45.64 -5.72 12.74
N LEU A 780 -44.85 -4.89 13.44
CA LEU A 780 -45.40 -3.92 14.40
C LEU A 780 -46.32 -2.89 13.72
N CYS A 781 -45.93 -2.38 12.55
CA CYS A 781 -46.76 -1.43 11.81
C CYS A 781 -48.09 -2.06 11.37
N GLU A 782 -48.07 -3.28 10.84
CA GLU A 782 -49.30 -4.00 10.49
C GLU A 782 -50.16 -4.30 11.73
N ALA A 783 -49.54 -4.65 12.86
CA ALA A 783 -50.25 -4.88 14.11
C ALA A 783 -50.95 -3.59 14.58
N TRP A 784 -50.27 -2.44 14.54
CA TRP A 784 -50.86 -1.14 14.89
C TRP A 784 -51.97 -0.71 13.92
N GLU A 785 -51.81 -0.93 12.61
CA GLU A 785 -52.89 -0.72 11.64
C GLU A 785 -54.14 -1.50 12.05
N ASN A 786 -53.98 -2.80 12.33
CA ASN A 786 -55.12 -3.64 12.70
C ASN A 786 -55.73 -3.25 14.05
N MET A 787 -54.93 -2.78 15.02
CA MET A 787 -55.48 -2.22 16.27
C MET A 787 -56.37 -1.01 16.01
N GLU A 788 -55.91 -0.03 15.23
CA GLU A 788 -56.73 1.17 14.92
C GLU A 788 -57.99 0.80 14.14
N ARG A 789 -57.91 -0.17 13.22
CA ARG A 789 -59.09 -0.69 12.52
C ARG A 789 -60.04 -1.44 13.43
N ALA A 790 -59.53 -2.19 14.41
CA ALA A 790 -60.34 -2.90 15.37
C ALA A 790 -61.12 -1.92 16.27
N ASP A 791 -60.49 -0.81 16.68
CA ASP A 791 -61.13 0.25 17.46
C ASP A 791 -62.24 0.96 16.66
N LEU A 792 -62.08 1.10 15.33
CA LEU A 792 -63.09 1.65 14.42
C LEU A 792 -64.25 0.68 14.14
N GLU A 793 -63.93 -0.56 13.78
CA GLU A 793 -64.90 -1.55 13.29
C GLU A 793 -65.54 -2.39 14.41
N GLN A 794 -64.95 -2.41 15.61
CA GLN A 794 -65.37 -3.17 16.79
C GLN A 794 -65.61 -4.67 16.50
N LYS A 795 -64.74 -5.27 15.69
CA LYS A 795 -64.78 -6.69 15.31
C LYS A 795 -63.69 -7.49 16.05
N PRO A 796 -64.05 -8.54 16.82
CA PRO A 796 -63.08 -9.35 17.56
C PRO A 796 -61.97 -9.94 16.68
N GLU A 797 -62.30 -10.35 15.46
CA GLU A 797 -61.37 -11.03 14.54
C GLU A 797 -60.18 -10.13 14.15
N ILE A 798 -60.37 -8.81 14.16
CA ILE A 798 -59.31 -7.84 13.85
C ILE A 798 -58.34 -7.71 15.03
N TYR A 799 -58.81 -7.74 16.27
CA TYR A 799 -57.93 -7.81 17.45
C TYR A 799 -57.13 -9.12 17.47
N ALA A 800 -57.73 -10.25 17.08
CA ALA A 800 -57.02 -11.51 16.93
C ALA A 800 -55.89 -11.41 15.90
N THR A 801 -56.18 -10.79 14.75
CA THR A 801 -55.19 -10.54 13.69
C THR A 801 -54.03 -9.66 14.19
N ALA A 802 -54.34 -8.59 14.93
CA ALA A 802 -53.32 -7.74 15.55
C ALA A 802 -52.46 -8.51 16.56
N ALA A 803 -53.07 -9.40 17.35
CA ALA A 803 -52.35 -10.24 18.31
C ALA A 803 -51.33 -11.17 17.63
N GLU A 804 -51.72 -11.83 16.55
CA GLU A 804 -50.82 -12.69 15.77
C GLU A 804 -49.64 -11.90 15.16
N LEU A 805 -49.90 -10.70 14.67
CA LEU A 805 -48.86 -9.83 14.08
C LEU A 805 -47.86 -9.35 15.13
N PHE A 806 -48.33 -8.96 16.32
CA PHE A 806 -47.43 -8.65 17.45
C PHE A 806 -46.61 -9.86 17.89
N GLU A 807 -47.20 -11.05 17.90
CA GLU A 807 -46.47 -12.27 18.22
C GLU A 807 -45.39 -12.57 17.18
N LYS A 808 -45.71 -12.44 15.89
CA LYS A 808 -44.74 -12.53 14.79
C LYS A 808 -43.59 -11.54 14.99
N ALA A 809 -43.90 -10.26 15.24
CA ALA A 809 -42.89 -9.25 15.54
C ALA A 809 -41.99 -9.65 16.72
N GLY A 810 -42.59 -10.13 17.82
CA GLY A 810 -41.86 -10.59 19.01
C GLY A 810 -40.97 -11.79 18.74
N ASN A 811 -41.40 -12.71 17.88
CA ASN A 811 -40.63 -13.88 17.49
C ASN A 811 -39.46 -13.54 16.54
N THR A 812 -39.59 -12.46 15.78
CA THR A 812 -38.54 -11.96 14.88
C THR A 812 -37.47 -11.12 15.62
N PHE A 813 -37.84 -10.34 16.64
CA PHE A 813 -36.85 -9.57 17.40
C PHE A 813 -35.79 -10.46 18.08
N SER A 814 -34.53 -10.10 17.89
CA SER A 814 -33.37 -10.71 18.55
C SER A 814 -33.21 -10.22 20.00
N GLU A 815 -33.56 -8.95 20.26
CA GLU A 815 -33.49 -8.35 21.59
C GLU A 815 -34.61 -8.80 22.52
N SER A 816 -34.22 -9.19 23.75
CA SER A 816 -35.16 -9.66 24.76
C SER A 816 -36.19 -8.61 25.15
N ARG A 817 -35.83 -7.32 25.14
CA ARG A 817 -36.71 -6.23 25.56
C ARG A 817 -37.87 -6.03 24.58
N MET A 818 -37.57 -5.88 23.30
CA MET A 818 -38.59 -5.69 22.26
C MET A 818 -39.42 -6.94 22.01
N LYS A 819 -38.79 -8.12 22.08
CA LYS A 819 -39.53 -9.39 22.08
C LYS A 819 -40.60 -9.43 23.18
N LYS A 820 -40.25 -9.03 24.40
CA LYS A 820 -41.19 -9.02 25.53
C LYS A 820 -42.27 -7.96 25.40
N LEU A 821 -41.95 -6.80 24.84
CA LEU A 821 -42.94 -5.78 24.53
C LEU A 821 -43.98 -6.29 23.52
N SER A 822 -43.52 -6.84 22.39
CA SER A 822 -44.40 -7.33 21.33
C SER A 822 -45.26 -8.51 21.79
N ILE A 823 -44.70 -9.47 22.53
CA ILE A 823 -45.49 -10.56 23.11
C ILE A 823 -46.51 -10.02 24.14
N GLY A 824 -46.13 -9.03 24.95
CA GLY A 824 -47.05 -8.36 25.88
C GLY A 824 -48.23 -7.70 25.16
N ASN A 825 -47.96 -7.01 24.04
CA ASN A 825 -48.98 -6.39 23.19
C ASN A 825 -49.88 -7.45 22.52
N SER A 826 -49.30 -8.54 22.04
CA SER A 826 -50.06 -9.67 21.47
C SER A 826 -51.09 -10.19 22.47
N LEU A 827 -50.65 -10.52 23.68
CA LEU A 827 -51.53 -11.00 24.75
C LEU A 827 -52.58 -9.96 25.13
N TYR A 828 -52.24 -8.66 25.14
CA TYR A 828 -53.22 -7.61 25.41
C TYR A 828 -54.27 -7.51 24.29
N CYS A 829 -53.88 -7.63 23.02
CA CYS A 829 -54.81 -7.70 21.89
C CYS A 829 -55.72 -8.92 21.98
N SER A 830 -55.22 -10.08 22.41
CA SER A 830 -56.08 -11.23 22.70
C SER A 830 -57.08 -10.94 23.82
N ALA A 831 -56.70 -10.17 24.85
CA ALA A 831 -57.65 -9.74 25.87
C ALA A 831 -58.75 -8.81 25.30
N LEU A 832 -58.40 -7.92 24.37
CA LEU A 832 -59.36 -7.04 23.66
C LEU A 832 -60.33 -7.84 22.78
N GLU A 833 -59.84 -8.84 22.05
CA GLU A 833 -60.66 -9.78 21.28
C GLU A 833 -61.73 -10.44 22.17
N TYR A 834 -61.28 -11.09 23.24
CA TYR A 834 -62.21 -11.78 24.15
C TYR A 834 -63.10 -10.80 24.92
N GLY A 835 -62.65 -9.57 25.18
CA GLY A 835 -63.47 -8.49 25.72
C GLY A 835 -64.62 -8.11 24.77
N SER A 836 -64.33 -7.98 23.48
CA SER A 836 -65.35 -7.74 22.45
C SER A 836 -66.34 -8.91 22.33
N LEU A 837 -65.87 -10.15 22.38
CA LEU A 837 -66.72 -11.35 22.40
C LEU A 837 -67.58 -11.43 23.67
N PHE A 838 -67.02 -11.03 24.82
CA PHE A 838 -67.74 -10.96 26.09
C PHE A 838 -68.91 -9.98 26.02
N ASP A 839 -68.70 -8.80 25.44
CA ASP A 839 -69.74 -7.78 25.30
C ASP A 839 -70.84 -8.18 24.30
N LYS A 840 -70.47 -8.87 23.22
CA LYS A 840 -71.43 -9.36 22.20
C LYS A 840 -72.25 -10.57 22.64
N SER A 841 -71.81 -11.31 23.66
CA SER A 841 -72.50 -12.52 24.10
C SER A 841 -73.63 -12.20 25.08
N ALA A 842 -74.80 -12.81 24.90
CA ALA A 842 -75.88 -12.80 25.89
C ALA A 842 -75.86 -14.04 26.81
N GLU A 843 -75.07 -15.07 26.46
CA GLU A 843 -75.03 -16.34 27.19
C GLU A 843 -74.02 -16.29 28.35
N ILE A 844 -74.51 -16.47 29.58
CA ILE A 844 -73.67 -16.38 30.77
C ILE A 844 -72.52 -17.40 30.81
N ASN A 845 -72.74 -18.62 30.30
CA ASN A 845 -71.71 -19.67 30.26
C ASN A 845 -70.54 -19.27 29.35
N LYS A 846 -70.81 -18.68 28.18
CA LYS A 846 -69.78 -18.14 27.29
C LYS A 846 -69.05 -16.95 27.93
N LYS A 847 -69.78 -16.06 28.62
CA LYS A 847 -69.17 -14.96 29.38
C LYS A 847 -68.19 -15.45 30.46
N ILE A 848 -68.50 -16.54 31.17
CA ILE A 848 -67.58 -17.16 32.15
C ILE A 848 -66.28 -17.62 31.49
N GLU A 849 -66.37 -18.27 30.32
CA GLU A 849 -65.19 -18.72 29.58
C GLU A 849 -64.34 -17.55 29.08
N TYR A 850 -64.98 -16.54 28.50
CA TYR A 850 -64.29 -15.33 28.02
C TYR A 850 -63.65 -14.55 29.17
N TYR A 851 -64.33 -14.41 30.30
CA TYR A 851 -63.78 -13.78 31.50
C TYR A 851 -62.46 -14.45 31.94
N LYS A 852 -62.43 -15.79 32.01
CA LYS A 852 -61.22 -16.54 32.35
C LYS A 852 -60.07 -16.26 31.37
N LYS A 853 -60.37 -16.20 30.07
CA LYS A 853 -59.38 -15.91 29.03
C LYS A 853 -58.85 -14.47 29.11
N ILE A 854 -59.74 -13.47 29.23
CA ILE A 854 -59.36 -12.05 29.38
C ILE A 854 -58.40 -11.88 30.55
N LYS A 855 -58.76 -12.44 31.72
CA LYS A 855 -57.94 -12.38 32.93
C LYS A 855 -56.57 -13.03 32.75
N MET A 856 -56.53 -14.22 32.15
CA MET A 856 -55.28 -14.92 31.87
C MET A 856 -54.37 -14.07 30.97
N PHE A 857 -54.90 -13.57 29.85
CA PHE A 857 -54.15 -12.78 28.89
C PHE A 857 -53.63 -11.46 29.46
N LEU A 858 -54.45 -10.71 30.20
CA LEU A 858 -54.00 -9.46 30.83
C LEU A 858 -52.89 -9.68 31.87
N ARG A 859 -52.96 -10.76 32.65
CA ARG A 859 -51.93 -11.10 33.64
C ARG A 859 -50.63 -11.57 33.00
N GLU A 860 -50.70 -12.38 31.94
CA GLU A 860 -49.51 -12.77 31.19
C GLU A 860 -48.92 -11.60 30.39
N SER A 861 -49.75 -10.67 29.89
CA SER A 861 -49.30 -9.41 29.30
C SER A 861 -48.53 -8.57 30.32
N SER A 862 -49.08 -8.38 31.52
CA SER A 862 -48.42 -7.70 32.65
C SER A 862 -47.05 -8.31 32.97
N LYS A 863 -46.97 -9.64 33.06
CA LYS A 863 -45.73 -10.37 33.30
C LYS A 863 -44.70 -10.14 32.20
N ASN A 864 -45.11 -10.15 30.92
CA ASN A 864 -44.19 -9.89 29.82
C ASN A 864 -43.70 -8.45 29.81
N TYR A 865 -44.56 -7.46 30.06
CA TYR A 865 -44.13 -6.07 30.24
C TYR A 865 -43.13 -5.92 31.39
N GLN A 866 -43.37 -6.59 32.52
CA GLN A 866 -42.45 -6.58 33.66
C GLN A 866 -41.08 -7.19 33.30
N LEU A 867 -41.06 -8.32 32.60
CA LEU A 867 -39.83 -8.96 32.11
C LEU A 867 -39.09 -8.10 31.08
N GLY A 868 -39.82 -7.30 30.30
CA GLY A 868 -39.25 -6.28 29.39
C GLY A 868 -38.81 -4.98 30.09
N GLY A 869 -38.97 -4.87 31.41
CA GLY A 869 -38.60 -3.67 32.17
C GLY A 869 -39.63 -2.53 32.11
N PHE A 870 -40.80 -2.75 31.54
CA PHE A 870 -41.88 -1.77 31.37
C PHE A 870 -42.81 -1.77 32.60
N LYS A 871 -42.29 -1.26 33.73
CA LYS A 871 -42.94 -1.39 35.05
C LYS A 871 -44.33 -0.73 35.13
N HIS A 872 -44.49 0.47 34.58
CA HIS A 872 -45.76 1.20 34.63
C HIS A 872 -46.85 0.47 33.83
N ASP A 873 -46.48 -0.09 32.68
CA ASP A 873 -47.41 -0.79 31.79
C ASP A 873 -47.74 -2.20 32.27
N ALA A 874 -46.79 -2.85 32.94
CA ALA A 874 -47.06 -4.06 33.71
C ALA A 874 -48.10 -3.80 34.80
N GLN A 875 -47.99 -2.68 35.52
CA GLN A 875 -48.96 -2.26 36.52
C GLN A 875 -50.31 -1.88 35.89
N TRP A 876 -50.32 -1.23 34.73
CA TRP A 876 -51.54 -0.98 33.95
C TRP A 876 -52.27 -2.27 33.63
N ALA A 877 -51.61 -3.23 32.97
CA ALA A 877 -52.26 -4.48 32.57
C ALA A 877 -52.77 -5.29 33.78
N LEU A 878 -52.03 -5.26 34.90
CA LEU A 878 -52.46 -5.88 36.15
C LEU A 878 -53.66 -5.16 36.76
N ALA A 879 -53.66 -3.83 36.79
CA ALA A 879 -54.75 -3.01 37.29
C ALA A 879 -56.01 -3.21 36.45
N THR A 880 -55.90 -3.24 35.11
CA THR A 880 -57.00 -3.52 34.19
C THR A 880 -57.57 -4.93 34.41
N SER A 881 -56.72 -5.95 34.61
CA SER A 881 -57.19 -7.29 34.98
C SER A 881 -57.93 -7.29 36.31
N THR A 882 -57.45 -6.53 37.30
CA THR A 882 -58.03 -6.45 38.64
C THR A 882 -59.33 -5.64 38.64
N PHE A 883 -59.41 -4.60 37.80
CA PHE A 883 -60.62 -3.83 37.57
C PHE A 883 -61.69 -4.72 36.93
N PHE A 884 -61.31 -5.47 35.89
CA PHE A 884 -62.19 -6.42 35.24
C PHE A 884 -62.67 -7.54 36.18
N ASP A 885 -61.82 -8.00 37.11
CA ASP A 885 -62.23 -8.90 38.20
C ASP A 885 -63.35 -8.27 39.05
N GLY A 886 -63.25 -6.99 39.41
CA GLY A 886 -64.29 -6.27 40.14
C GLY A 886 -65.60 -6.17 39.35
N ILE A 887 -65.51 -5.81 38.07
CA ILE A 887 -66.68 -5.68 37.19
C ILE A 887 -67.39 -7.02 36.96
N TRP A 888 -66.64 -8.11 36.79
CA TRP A 888 -67.23 -9.44 36.64
C TRP A 888 -68.13 -9.79 37.83
N HIS A 889 -67.66 -9.51 39.06
CA HIS A 889 -68.45 -9.78 40.27
C HIS A 889 -69.67 -8.85 40.38
N LEU A 890 -69.62 -7.61 39.84
CA LEU A 890 -70.80 -6.77 39.71
C LEU A 890 -71.83 -7.36 38.74
N ILE A 891 -71.39 -7.86 37.59
CA ILE A 891 -72.27 -8.53 36.63
C ILE A 891 -72.90 -9.79 37.25
N GLN A 892 -72.17 -10.53 38.10
CA GLN A 892 -72.74 -11.65 38.84
C GLN A 892 -73.78 -11.20 39.88
N ALA A 893 -73.50 -10.12 40.62
CA ALA A 893 -74.43 -9.55 41.60
C ALA A 893 -75.74 -9.06 40.97
N ASP A 894 -75.68 -8.49 39.77
CA ASP A 894 -76.84 -7.98 39.05
C ASP A 894 -77.78 -9.10 38.57
N ASN A 895 -77.21 -10.27 38.24
CA ASN A 895 -77.96 -11.45 37.79
C ASN A 895 -78.37 -12.40 38.94
N GLU A 896 -78.00 -12.11 40.19
CA GLU A 896 -78.28 -12.95 41.35
C GLU A 896 -79.57 -12.50 42.06
N MET A 897 -80.46 -13.47 42.30
CA MET A 897 -81.77 -13.24 42.93
C MET A 897 -81.74 -13.51 44.44
N ASP A 898 -80.73 -14.25 44.92
CA ASP A 898 -80.47 -14.47 46.34
C ASP A 898 -79.71 -13.26 46.93
N PHE A 899 -80.40 -12.50 47.79
CA PHE A 899 -79.85 -11.30 48.43
C PHE A 899 -78.52 -11.55 49.18
N SER A 900 -78.37 -12.70 49.84
CA SER A 900 -77.14 -12.99 50.60
C SER A 900 -75.96 -13.26 49.67
N LYS A 901 -76.19 -13.93 48.54
CA LYS A 901 -75.15 -14.15 47.52
C LYS A 901 -74.84 -12.88 46.74
N LYS A 902 -75.85 -12.07 46.47
CA LYS A 902 -75.71 -10.75 45.84
C LYS A 902 -74.83 -9.83 46.68
N ASP A 903 -75.08 -9.72 47.98
CA ASP A 903 -74.25 -8.92 48.90
C ASP A 903 -72.79 -9.39 48.91
N ASN A 904 -72.58 -10.72 48.95
CA ASN A 904 -71.23 -11.29 48.89
C ASN A 904 -70.52 -10.94 47.56
N TYR A 905 -71.21 -10.95 46.42
CA TYR A 905 -70.63 -10.53 45.15
C TYR A 905 -70.28 -9.03 45.12
N LEU A 906 -71.11 -8.17 45.70
CA LEU A 906 -70.84 -6.73 45.81
C LEU A 906 -69.63 -6.43 46.72
N ASP A 907 -69.47 -7.17 47.83
CA ASP A 907 -68.31 -7.07 48.71
C ASP A 907 -67.02 -7.47 48.00
N ILE A 908 -67.04 -8.59 47.28
CA ILE A 908 -65.90 -9.07 46.49
C ILE A 908 -65.55 -8.07 45.38
N ALA A 909 -66.56 -7.56 44.67
CA ALA A 909 -66.39 -6.53 43.64
C ALA A 909 -65.72 -5.28 44.22
N THR A 910 -66.23 -4.75 45.34
CA THR A 910 -65.68 -3.58 46.03
C THR A 910 -64.22 -3.77 46.42
N LYS A 911 -63.85 -4.96 46.90
CA LYS A 911 -62.46 -5.30 47.24
C LYS A 911 -61.55 -5.25 46.01
N TYR A 912 -61.96 -5.84 44.89
CA TYR A 912 -61.18 -5.81 43.65
C TYR A 912 -61.07 -4.40 43.07
N LEU A 913 -62.15 -3.61 43.08
CA LEU A 913 -62.13 -2.23 42.61
C LEU A 913 -61.22 -1.33 43.46
N LYS A 914 -61.24 -1.45 44.79
CA LYS A 914 -60.30 -0.72 45.67
C LYS A 914 -58.84 -1.12 45.40
N ASN A 915 -58.58 -2.39 45.13
CA ASN A 915 -57.24 -2.86 44.77
C ASN A 915 -56.80 -2.31 43.41
N ALA A 916 -57.67 -2.35 42.40
CA ALA A 916 -57.40 -1.78 41.09
C ALA A 916 -57.13 -0.28 41.16
N LEU A 917 -57.92 0.46 41.94
CA LEU A 917 -57.73 1.89 42.21
C LEU A 917 -56.34 2.17 42.78
N ASN A 918 -55.93 1.44 43.82
CA ASN A 918 -54.61 1.60 44.43
C ASN A 918 -53.47 1.34 43.42
N ILE A 919 -53.60 0.30 42.57
CA ILE A 919 -52.58 0.01 41.55
C ILE A 919 -52.53 1.13 40.49
N PHE A 920 -53.69 1.62 40.01
CA PHE A 920 -53.74 2.75 39.05
C PHE A 920 -53.19 4.05 39.65
N GLU A 921 -53.43 4.34 40.93
CA GLU A 921 -52.89 5.52 41.62
C GLU A 921 -51.37 5.44 41.77
N GLN A 922 -50.85 4.28 42.19
CA GLN A 922 -49.40 4.05 42.30
C GLN A 922 -48.70 4.20 40.94
N ALA A 923 -49.34 3.73 39.87
CA ALA A 923 -48.86 3.85 38.51
C ALA A 923 -49.18 5.21 37.84
N LYS A 924 -49.83 6.14 38.57
CA LYS A 924 -50.18 7.51 38.16
C LYS A 924 -51.22 7.64 37.02
N TYR A 925 -52.04 6.62 36.78
CA TYR A 925 -53.12 6.65 35.79
C TYR A 925 -54.39 7.33 36.33
N ARG A 926 -54.36 8.67 36.39
CA ARG A 926 -55.41 9.49 37.03
C ARG A 926 -56.80 9.33 36.40
N GLN A 927 -56.89 9.17 35.08
CA GLN A 927 -58.19 9.05 34.40
C GLN A 927 -58.88 7.72 34.74
N LYS A 928 -58.13 6.61 34.68
CA LYS A 928 -58.64 5.28 35.09
C LYS A 928 -58.93 5.21 36.58
N SER A 929 -58.15 5.88 37.42
CA SER A 929 -58.44 5.97 38.87
C SER A 929 -59.82 6.61 39.11
N LYS A 930 -60.14 7.72 38.41
CA LYS A 930 -61.46 8.36 38.48
C LYS A 930 -62.58 7.47 37.94
N GLU A 931 -62.31 6.67 36.91
CA GLU A 931 -63.28 5.73 36.35
C GLU A 931 -63.62 4.61 37.34
N VAL A 932 -62.61 3.96 37.94
CA VAL A 932 -62.80 2.95 38.99
C VAL A 932 -63.56 3.54 40.19
N GLN A 933 -63.26 4.78 40.55
CA GLN A 933 -63.95 5.48 41.63
C GLN A 933 -65.44 5.70 41.35
N LYS A 934 -65.82 6.02 40.10
CA LYS A 934 -67.24 6.11 39.71
C LYS A 934 -67.97 4.78 39.90
N TYR A 935 -67.35 3.65 39.59
CA TYR A 935 -67.95 2.33 39.84
C TYR A 935 -68.09 2.03 41.35
N LEU A 936 -67.11 2.41 42.16
CA LEU A 936 -67.22 2.32 43.63
C LEU A 936 -68.37 3.18 44.18
N GLU A 937 -68.60 4.37 43.61
CA GLU A 937 -69.74 5.23 43.95
C GLU A 937 -71.08 4.64 43.48
N MET A 938 -71.13 4.03 42.28
CA MET A 938 -72.34 3.38 41.76
C MET A 938 -72.80 2.18 42.62
N ILE A 939 -71.86 1.40 43.16
CA ILE A 939 -72.15 0.31 44.11
C ILE A 939 -72.77 0.86 45.40
N ARG A 940 -72.22 1.97 45.91
CA ARG A 940 -72.70 2.62 47.14
C ARG A 940 -74.11 3.20 46.99
N ASP A 941 -74.43 3.71 45.81
CA ASP A 941 -75.71 4.36 45.51
C ASP A 941 -76.78 3.39 44.95
N GLU A 942 -76.53 2.08 44.91
CA GLU A 942 -77.42 1.03 44.38
C GLU A 942 -77.95 1.29 42.95
N ARG A 943 -77.14 1.90 42.07
CA ARG A 943 -77.56 2.23 40.69
C ARG A 943 -77.39 1.05 39.75
N ASN A 944 -78.27 0.90 38.76
CA ASN A 944 -78.13 -0.09 37.68
C ASN A 944 -76.78 0.08 36.97
N ILE A 945 -76.02 -1.01 36.86
CA ILE A 945 -74.65 -1.01 36.32
C ILE A 945 -74.64 -1.65 34.93
N LEU A 946 -74.56 -0.84 33.89
CA LEU A 946 -74.23 -1.32 32.55
C LEU A 946 -72.70 -1.35 32.42
N ALA A 947 -72.13 -2.55 32.35
CA ALA A 947 -70.69 -2.74 32.22
C ALA A 947 -70.33 -3.34 30.85
N SER A 948 -69.45 -2.66 30.11
CA SER A 948 -68.84 -3.17 28.87
C SER A 948 -67.38 -3.52 29.16
N ALA A 949 -67.01 -4.78 28.95
CA ALA A 949 -65.65 -5.28 29.05
C ALA A 949 -64.68 -4.48 28.15
N LEU A 950 -65.11 -4.14 26.93
CA LEU A 950 -64.29 -3.39 25.98
C LEU A 950 -64.04 -1.95 26.44
N SER A 951 -65.03 -1.30 27.08
CA SER A 951 -64.85 0.05 27.66
C SER A 951 -63.90 0.08 28.88
N ILE A 952 -63.68 -1.08 29.51
CA ILE A 952 -62.80 -1.23 30.67
C ILE A 952 -61.38 -1.57 30.23
N ILE A 953 -61.26 -2.48 29.27
CA ILE A 953 -59.99 -2.93 28.70
C ILE A 953 -59.57 -1.91 27.64
N ASP A 954 -59.11 -0.74 28.08
CA ASP A 954 -58.54 0.24 27.15
C ASP A 954 -57.15 -0.19 26.69
N LYS A 955 -56.79 0.19 25.45
CA LYS A 955 -55.44 0.02 24.90
C LYS A 955 -54.39 0.69 25.81
N PRO A 956 -53.31 -0.01 26.20
CA PRO A 956 -52.27 0.58 27.04
C PRO A 956 -51.44 1.57 26.21
N GLU A 957 -51.00 2.69 26.80
CA GLU A 957 -50.18 3.69 26.09
C GLU A 957 -48.90 3.08 25.47
N ILE A 958 -48.29 2.09 26.14
CA ILE A 958 -47.11 1.39 25.62
C ILE A 958 -47.36 0.54 24.38
N SER A 959 -48.61 0.16 24.11
CA SER A 959 -48.90 -0.65 22.92
C SER A 959 -48.48 0.07 21.64
N ALA A 960 -48.45 1.41 21.65
CA ALA A 960 -47.95 2.25 20.57
C ALA A 960 -46.51 2.76 20.79
N SER A 961 -45.76 2.22 21.74
CA SER A 961 -44.42 2.72 22.12
C SER A 961 -43.40 2.65 20.98
N ALA A 962 -42.51 3.65 20.92
CA ALA A 962 -41.35 3.67 20.03
C ALA A 962 -40.06 3.19 20.70
N ILE A 963 -40.11 2.88 22.01
CA ILE A 963 -38.95 2.39 22.76
C ILE A 963 -38.47 1.09 22.10
N GLY A 964 -37.17 0.98 21.83
CA GLY A 964 -36.56 -0.17 21.12
C GLY A 964 -36.77 -0.20 19.60
N ILE A 965 -37.44 0.79 19.01
CA ILE A 965 -37.40 1.01 17.56
C ILE A 965 -36.30 2.03 17.30
N SER A 966 -35.16 1.54 16.85
CA SER A 966 -34.05 2.37 16.40
C SER A 966 -33.84 2.16 14.91
N ALA A 967 -33.15 3.09 14.26
CA ALA A 967 -32.60 2.81 12.95
C ALA A 967 -31.62 1.64 13.09
N PRO A 968 -31.48 0.74 12.10
CA PRO A 968 -30.29 -0.09 12.04
C PRO A 968 -29.07 0.80 12.12
N THR A 969 -27.99 0.34 12.75
CA THR A 969 -26.70 1.04 12.76
C THR A 969 -26.28 1.46 11.36
N CYS A 970 -25.50 2.53 11.23
CA CYS A 970 -24.93 2.91 9.94
C CYS A 970 -24.16 1.72 9.37
N PRO A 971 -24.60 1.09 8.26
CA PRO A 971 -23.99 -0.15 7.82
C PRO A 971 -22.79 0.21 6.94
N ALA A 972 -21.66 -0.40 7.27
CA ALA A 972 -20.32 -0.25 6.70
C ALA A 972 -19.52 0.94 7.24
N GLU A 973 -18.44 0.61 7.96
CA GLU A 973 -17.18 1.32 7.84
C GLU A 973 -16.84 1.54 6.35
N VAL A 974 -16.75 2.80 5.95
CA VAL A 974 -16.45 3.20 4.58
C VAL A 974 -15.23 4.09 4.51
N SER A 975 -14.40 4.19 5.56
CA SER A 975 -13.28 5.13 5.54
C SER A 975 -12.31 4.82 4.41
N SER A 976 -11.56 5.84 4.01
CA SER A 976 -10.53 5.70 2.98
C SER A 976 -9.63 4.49 3.26
N SER A 977 -9.49 3.64 2.25
CA SER A 977 -8.48 2.58 2.26
C SER A 977 -7.11 3.22 2.35
N ILE A 978 -6.25 2.62 3.17
CA ILE A 978 -4.87 3.05 3.26
C ILE A 978 -4.06 2.26 2.25
N ASN A 979 -3.36 2.98 1.37
CA ASN A 979 -2.43 2.35 0.46
C ASN A 979 -1.14 2.01 1.24
N ILE A 980 -0.98 0.73 1.60
CA ILE A 980 0.17 0.25 2.35
C ILE A 980 1.48 0.47 1.58
N GLU A 981 1.48 0.30 0.25
CA GLU A 981 2.68 0.55 -0.57
C GLU A 981 3.11 2.02 -0.51
N GLU A 982 2.15 2.95 -0.50
CA GLU A 982 2.43 4.37 -0.35
C GLU A 982 2.93 4.68 1.06
N MET A 983 2.34 4.05 2.09
CA MET A 983 2.78 4.22 3.46
C MET A 983 4.19 3.67 3.68
N GLN A 984 4.61 2.60 3.00
CA GLN A 984 5.95 2.03 3.11
C GLN A 984 7.07 2.90 2.52
N ARG A 985 6.74 3.98 1.79
CA ARG A 985 7.74 4.84 1.16
C ARG A 985 8.66 5.48 2.18
N THR A 986 9.95 5.25 2.01
CA THR A 986 10.99 5.85 2.85
C THR A 986 11.29 7.26 2.38
N ASP A 987 11.11 8.24 3.26
CA ASP A 987 11.61 9.58 3.02
C ASP A 987 13.10 9.66 3.37
N LEU A 988 13.94 9.77 2.33
CA LEU A 988 15.39 9.87 2.45
C LEU A 988 15.86 11.32 2.69
N THR A 989 14.97 12.31 2.61
CA THR A 989 15.32 13.74 2.71
C THR A 989 15.19 14.31 4.11
N THR A 990 14.52 13.61 5.03
CA THR A 990 14.03 14.19 6.29
C THR A 990 15.08 14.58 7.31
N GLU A 991 16.20 13.84 7.43
CA GLU A 991 17.23 14.20 8.43
C GLU A 991 17.98 15.48 8.08
N SER A 992 18.32 15.66 6.79
CA SER A 992 18.98 16.87 6.29
C SER A 992 18.02 18.06 6.28
N GLU A 993 16.72 17.85 5.99
CA GLU A 993 15.68 18.89 6.15
C GLU A 993 15.47 19.30 7.61
N MET A 994 15.58 18.38 8.58
CA MET A 994 15.49 18.72 10.02
C MET A 994 16.76 19.37 10.57
N ASN A 995 17.92 19.06 9.98
CA ASN A 995 19.23 19.57 10.38
C ASN A 995 19.84 20.48 9.30
N TRP A 996 19.03 21.26 8.58
CA TRP A 996 19.48 22.06 7.44
C TRP A 996 20.62 23.02 7.81
N GLN A 997 20.71 23.44 9.07
CA GLN A 997 21.80 24.26 9.62
C GLN A 997 23.17 23.57 9.46
N LYS A 998 23.20 22.23 9.48
CA LYS A 998 24.40 21.44 9.23
C LYS A 998 24.72 21.30 7.75
N CYS A 999 23.91 21.78 6.83
CA CYS A 999 24.17 21.64 5.40
C CYS A 999 24.65 22.95 4.76
N ILE A 1000 24.44 24.09 5.42
CA ILE A 1000 24.79 25.42 4.90
C ILE A 1000 26.22 25.80 5.22
N HIS A 1001 26.88 26.43 4.24
CA HIS A 1001 28.26 26.92 4.37
C HIS A 1001 28.31 28.44 4.33
N HIS A 1002 27.75 29.05 3.28
CA HIS A 1002 27.91 30.49 3.03
C HIS A 1002 26.72 31.01 2.21
N ILE A 1003 26.27 32.23 2.45
CA ILE A 1003 25.28 32.93 1.62
C ILE A 1003 25.83 34.26 1.10
N TYR A 1004 25.47 34.61 -0.13
CA TYR A 1004 25.77 35.87 -0.79
C TYR A 1004 24.48 36.51 -1.30
N LEU A 1005 24.31 37.80 -1.08
CA LEU A 1005 23.27 38.62 -1.73
C LEU A 1005 23.95 39.61 -2.64
N PHE A 1006 23.50 39.71 -3.88
CA PHE A 1006 24.08 40.60 -4.88
C PHE A 1006 23.03 41.11 -5.86
N VAL A 1007 23.28 42.27 -6.43
CA VAL A 1007 22.43 42.86 -7.48
C VAL A 1007 22.78 42.27 -8.85
N PRO A 1008 21.89 42.40 -9.87
CA PRO A 1008 22.14 41.89 -11.22
C PRO A 1008 23.45 42.31 -11.88
N SER A 1009 24.06 43.42 -11.45
CA SER A 1009 25.38 43.87 -11.92
C SER A 1009 26.55 43.06 -11.37
N GLY A 1010 26.31 42.11 -10.46
CA GLY A 1010 27.35 41.30 -9.81
C GLY A 1010 28.00 41.96 -8.58
N ILE A 1011 27.49 43.11 -8.13
CA ILE A 1011 27.95 43.76 -6.90
C ILE A 1011 27.35 43.03 -5.68
N CYS A 1012 28.22 42.48 -4.82
CA CYS A 1012 27.81 41.86 -3.57
C CYS A 1012 27.35 42.92 -2.57
N LEU A 1013 26.12 42.79 -2.09
CA LEU A 1013 25.50 43.65 -1.08
C LEU A 1013 25.82 43.19 0.34
N ALA A 1014 25.78 41.89 0.56
CA ALA A 1014 26.04 41.27 1.86
C ALA A 1014 26.48 39.82 1.70
N THR A 1015 27.23 39.33 2.67
CA THR A 1015 27.68 37.95 2.72
C THR A 1015 27.70 37.47 4.16
N TYR A 1016 27.43 36.18 4.37
CA TYR A 1016 27.39 35.61 5.71
C TYR A 1016 27.87 34.17 5.70
N SER A 1017 28.90 33.88 6.50
CA SER A 1017 29.45 32.54 6.65
C SER A 1017 28.83 31.81 7.84
N PHE A 1018 28.33 30.60 7.60
CA PHE A 1018 27.77 29.72 8.63
C PHE A 1018 28.80 28.75 9.21
N ARG A 1019 29.95 28.58 8.53
CA ARG A 1019 31.05 27.69 8.93
C ARG A 1019 32.40 28.40 8.80
N SER A 1020 33.41 27.94 9.53
CA SER A 1020 34.78 28.44 9.38
C SER A 1020 35.39 27.92 8.06
N THR A 1021 35.07 28.58 6.95
CA THR A 1021 35.70 28.39 5.65
C THR A 1021 36.72 29.50 5.39
N GLU A 1022 37.70 29.27 4.53
CA GLU A 1022 38.63 30.31 4.05
C GLU A 1022 37.84 31.51 3.46
N GLU A 1023 38.30 32.74 3.75
CA GLU A 1023 37.67 33.95 3.23
C GLU A 1023 37.93 34.08 1.72
N ILE A 1024 36.89 33.87 0.92
CA ILE A 1024 36.89 34.16 -0.52
C ILE A 1024 36.35 35.58 -0.70
N GLU A 1025 36.95 36.36 -1.60
CA GLU A 1025 36.50 37.73 -1.88
C GLU A 1025 35.03 37.75 -2.38
N PRO A 1026 34.09 38.42 -1.67
CA PRO A 1026 32.66 38.32 -1.97
C PRO A 1026 32.26 38.88 -3.35
N HIS A 1027 32.94 39.92 -3.82
CA HIS A 1027 32.69 40.51 -5.14
C HIS A 1027 33.13 39.59 -6.28
N LEU A 1028 34.20 38.80 -6.08
CA LEU A 1028 34.65 37.81 -7.05
C LEU A 1028 33.61 36.69 -7.24
N VAL A 1029 33.01 36.23 -6.13
CA VAL A 1029 31.96 35.19 -6.17
C VAL A 1029 30.71 35.72 -6.85
N ALA A 1030 30.22 36.90 -6.45
CA ALA A 1030 29.02 37.51 -7.03
C ALA A 1030 29.21 37.84 -8.53
N GLY A 1031 30.34 38.45 -8.90
CA GLY A 1031 30.69 38.73 -10.29
C GLY A 1031 30.84 37.46 -11.13
N GLY A 1032 31.49 36.43 -10.58
CA GLY A 1032 31.65 35.14 -11.24
C GLY A 1032 30.31 34.44 -11.51
N LEU A 1033 29.41 34.40 -10.52
CA LEU A 1033 28.08 33.79 -10.68
C LEU A 1033 27.21 34.54 -11.69
N THR A 1034 27.27 35.88 -11.71
CA THR A 1034 26.59 36.69 -12.73
C THR A 1034 27.15 36.40 -14.13
N GLY A 1035 28.47 36.32 -14.29
CA GLY A 1035 29.13 36.00 -15.55
C GLY A 1035 28.78 34.60 -16.05
N ILE A 1036 28.80 33.60 -15.17
CA ILE A 1036 28.38 32.22 -15.48
C ILE A 1036 26.91 32.19 -15.94
N SER A 1037 26.03 32.92 -15.25
CA SER A 1037 24.62 32.99 -15.63
C SER A 1037 24.43 33.59 -17.01
N ALA A 1038 25.08 34.70 -17.32
CA ALA A 1038 25.00 35.35 -18.62
C ALA A 1038 25.54 34.44 -19.74
N LEU A 1039 26.70 33.83 -19.53
CA LEU A 1039 27.34 32.97 -20.52
C LEU A 1039 26.48 31.73 -20.84
N ILE A 1040 25.92 31.08 -19.83
CA ILE A 1040 25.05 29.90 -20.05
C ILE A 1040 23.76 30.30 -20.75
N GLN A 1041 23.15 31.45 -20.41
CA GLN A 1041 21.96 31.95 -21.09
C GLN A 1041 22.22 32.22 -22.58
N GLU A 1042 23.38 32.81 -22.90
CA GLU A 1042 23.79 33.08 -24.27
C GLU A 1042 24.06 31.81 -25.06
N VAL A 1043 24.80 30.85 -24.47
CA VAL A 1043 25.10 29.55 -25.10
C VAL A 1043 23.84 28.72 -25.33
N THR A 1044 22.90 28.73 -24.39
CA THR A 1044 21.67 27.92 -24.47
C THR A 1044 20.52 28.63 -25.19
N LYS A 1045 20.66 29.92 -25.53
CA LYS A 1045 19.58 30.79 -26.00
C LYS A 1045 18.35 30.75 -25.09
N SER A 1046 18.55 30.59 -23.78
CA SER A 1046 17.46 30.50 -22.80
C SER A 1046 17.19 31.84 -22.14
N GLU A 1047 15.92 32.23 -22.06
CA GLU A 1047 15.49 33.40 -21.28
C GLU A 1047 15.47 33.13 -19.76
N THR A 1048 15.63 31.87 -19.34
CA THR A 1048 15.56 31.49 -17.92
C THR A 1048 16.90 31.69 -17.22
N LYS A 1049 16.89 32.31 -16.03
CA LYS A 1049 18.10 32.48 -15.20
C LYS A 1049 18.48 31.17 -14.51
N ILE A 1050 19.78 30.98 -14.25
CA ILE A 1050 20.30 29.80 -13.56
C ILE A 1050 19.79 29.76 -12.13
N LYS A 1051 19.13 28.65 -11.76
CA LYS A 1051 18.61 28.46 -10.40
C LYS A 1051 19.54 27.64 -9.49
N LYS A 1052 20.50 26.93 -10.07
CA LYS A 1052 21.36 25.99 -9.35
C LYS A 1052 22.65 25.76 -10.11
N VAL A 1053 23.76 25.73 -9.39
CA VAL A 1053 25.07 25.25 -9.86
C VAL A 1053 25.49 24.12 -8.91
N GLU A 1054 25.88 22.96 -9.44
CA GLU A 1054 26.25 21.80 -8.61
C GLU A 1054 27.66 21.35 -9.00
N GLN A 1055 28.55 21.23 -8.01
CA GLN A 1055 29.91 20.76 -8.15
C GLN A 1055 30.23 19.75 -7.03
N GLU A 1056 30.25 18.46 -7.38
CA GLU A 1056 30.47 17.34 -6.45
C GLU A 1056 29.54 17.35 -5.22
N GLU A 1057 30.08 17.65 -4.03
CA GLU A 1057 29.37 17.66 -2.75
C GLU A 1057 28.86 19.06 -2.38
N ILE A 1058 29.12 20.08 -3.20
CA ILE A 1058 28.69 21.46 -2.97
C ILE A 1058 27.69 21.88 -4.04
N THR A 1059 26.55 22.40 -3.59
CA THR A 1059 25.50 23.00 -4.39
C THR A 1059 25.42 24.49 -4.08
N ILE A 1060 25.37 25.32 -5.12
CA ILE A 1060 25.04 26.73 -5.05
C ILE A 1060 23.59 26.89 -5.49
N LEU A 1061 22.71 27.20 -4.56
CA LEU A 1061 21.30 27.49 -4.84
C LEU A 1061 21.15 28.98 -5.14
N LEU A 1062 20.60 29.30 -6.31
CA LEU A 1062 20.35 30.65 -6.77
C LEU A 1062 18.85 30.95 -6.77
N LYS A 1063 18.45 32.01 -6.07
CA LYS A 1063 17.10 32.55 -6.13
C LYS A 1063 17.18 34.01 -6.56
N HIS A 1064 16.32 34.38 -7.50
CA HIS A 1064 16.27 35.73 -8.07
C HIS A 1064 14.98 36.41 -7.62
N GLY A 1065 15.12 37.58 -7.01
CA GLY A 1065 14.04 38.54 -6.79
C GLY A 1065 13.94 39.54 -7.94
N LYS A 1066 13.24 40.64 -7.68
CA LYS A 1066 13.07 41.75 -8.63
C LYS A 1066 14.35 42.56 -8.80
N TYR A 1067 15.07 42.82 -7.71
CA TYR A 1067 16.24 43.69 -7.65
C TYR A 1067 17.51 42.98 -7.18
N LEU A 1068 17.42 41.81 -6.54
CA LEU A 1068 18.58 41.09 -6.02
C LEU A 1068 18.55 39.57 -6.28
N THR A 1069 19.70 38.94 -6.16
CA THR A 1069 19.90 37.50 -6.24
C THR A 1069 20.58 37.02 -4.96
N ALA A 1070 20.06 35.93 -4.39
CA ALA A 1070 20.71 35.24 -3.28
C ALA A 1070 21.33 33.94 -3.79
N ALA A 1071 22.61 33.72 -3.47
CA ALA A 1071 23.35 32.48 -3.69
C ALA A 1071 23.68 31.82 -2.34
N LEU A 1072 23.20 30.60 -2.12
CA LEU A 1072 23.51 29.81 -0.92
C LEU A 1072 24.38 28.61 -1.30
N ILE A 1073 25.55 28.53 -0.68
CA ILE A 1073 26.44 27.38 -0.74
C ILE A 1073 26.01 26.36 0.33
N THR A 1074 25.64 25.17 -0.11
CA THR A 1074 25.09 24.10 0.72
C THR A 1074 25.56 22.72 0.24
N GLU A 1075 25.60 21.72 1.13
CA GLU A 1075 25.87 20.32 0.77
C GLU A 1075 24.68 19.67 0.05
N GLU A 1076 23.47 20.12 0.38
CA GLU A 1076 22.23 19.53 -0.14
C GLU A 1076 21.25 20.59 -0.64
N ASP A 1077 20.52 20.24 -1.70
CA ASP A 1077 19.43 21.03 -2.27
C ASP A 1077 18.13 20.76 -1.49
N LEU A 1078 17.96 21.48 -0.38
CA LEU A 1078 16.84 21.31 0.55
C LEU A 1078 15.72 22.30 0.26
N ILE A 1079 14.47 21.82 0.31
CA ILE A 1079 13.26 22.63 0.12
C ILE A 1079 13.19 23.72 1.20
N THR A 1080 13.54 23.39 2.45
CA THR A 1080 13.57 24.38 3.55
C THR A 1080 14.52 25.53 3.23
N LEU A 1081 15.71 25.24 2.68
CA LEU A 1081 16.69 26.26 2.30
C LEU A 1081 16.20 27.10 1.12
N GLN A 1082 15.57 26.49 0.11
CA GLN A 1082 14.99 27.23 -1.01
C GLN A 1082 13.90 28.20 -0.55
N ASN A 1083 12.99 27.75 0.32
CA ASN A 1083 11.91 28.59 0.85
C ASN A 1083 12.46 29.72 1.72
N LYS A 1084 13.46 29.43 2.57
CA LYS A 1084 14.18 30.43 3.36
C LYS A 1084 14.87 31.47 2.47
N LEU A 1085 15.50 31.08 1.37
CA LEU A 1085 16.09 32.02 0.42
C LEU A 1085 15.06 32.93 -0.24
N VAL A 1086 13.93 32.39 -0.69
CA VAL A 1086 12.85 33.19 -1.28
C VAL A 1086 12.32 34.19 -0.26
N LYS A 1087 12.08 33.73 0.97
CA LYS A 1087 11.63 34.60 2.06
C LYS A 1087 12.65 35.70 2.39
N LEU A 1088 13.94 35.35 2.46
CA LEU A 1088 15.00 36.33 2.70
C LEU A 1088 15.04 37.40 1.62
N ILE A 1089 14.98 37.01 0.34
CA ILE A 1089 14.96 37.96 -0.77
C ILE A 1089 13.76 38.90 -0.63
N GLN A 1090 12.58 38.35 -0.36
CA GLN A 1090 11.37 39.14 -0.23
C GLN A 1090 11.44 40.12 0.96
N ASP A 1091 11.87 39.64 2.14
CA ASP A 1091 12.03 40.49 3.33
C ASP A 1091 13.05 41.63 3.10
N VAL A 1092 14.12 41.38 2.32
CA VAL A 1092 15.15 42.39 1.99
C VAL A 1092 14.66 43.36 0.91
N GLU A 1093 14.00 42.88 -0.15
CA GLU A 1093 13.45 43.72 -1.21
C GLU A 1093 12.33 44.62 -0.70
N ASP A 1094 11.45 44.11 0.16
CA ASP A 1094 10.35 44.89 0.75
C ASP A 1094 10.89 45.98 1.69
N PHE A 1095 12.01 45.72 2.39
CA PHE A 1095 12.60 46.70 3.31
C PHE A 1095 13.45 47.77 2.61
N TYR A 1096 14.19 47.41 1.56
CA TYR A 1096 15.10 48.30 0.82
C TYR A 1096 14.60 48.66 -0.58
N GLN A 1097 13.29 48.67 -0.80
CA GLN A 1097 12.72 48.79 -2.14
C GLN A 1097 13.21 50.06 -2.87
N GLU A 1098 13.16 51.22 -2.21
CA GLU A 1098 13.54 52.50 -2.80
C GLU A 1098 15.05 52.56 -3.09
N GLU A 1099 15.87 52.00 -2.20
CA GLU A 1099 17.33 52.01 -2.31
C GLU A 1099 17.86 51.00 -3.32
N LEU A 1100 17.17 49.85 -3.49
CA LEU A 1100 17.50 48.86 -4.51
C LEU A 1100 17.07 49.31 -5.91
N GLU A 1101 15.94 50.02 -6.03
CA GLU A 1101 15.48 50.59 -7.30
C GLU A 1101 16.39 51.72 -7.80
N ASN A 1102 16.93 52.53 -6.89
CA ASN A 1102 17.83 53.65 -7.19
C ASN A 1102 19.29 53.37 -6.78
N PHE A 1103 19.73 52.11 -6.85
CA PHE A 1103 21.01 51.68 -6.29
C PHE A 1103 22.20 52.41 -6.92
N SER A 1104 22.87 53.26 -6.11
CA SER A 1104 24.00 54.11 -6.53
C SER A 1104 25.38 53.46 -6.36
N GLY A 1105 25.43 52.20 -5.91
CA GLY A 1105 26.67 51.51 -5.55
C GLY A 1105 27.12 51.70 -4.09
N ASN A 1106 26.40 52.49 -3.29
CA ASN A 1106 26.73 52.69 -1.88
C ASN A 1106 26.29 51.48 -1.01
N LEU A 1107 27.26 50.65 -0.60
CA LEU A 1107 27.03 49.44 0.20
C LEU A 1107 26.69 49.70 1.67
N SER A 1108 27.08 50.85 2.23
CA SER A 1108 26.92 51.15 3.67
C SER A 1108 25.45 51.13 4.15
N ILE A 1109 24.52 51.36 3.22
CA ILE A 1109 23.07 51.40 3.45
C ILE A 1109 22.54 49.99 3.79
N PHE A 1110 23.20 48.93 3.32
CA PHE A 1110 22.78 47.52 3.51
C PHE A 1110 23.33 46.88 4.79
N SER A 1111 23.86 47.66 5.72
CA SER A 1111 24.44 47.17 7.00
C SER A 1111 23.49 46.35 7.89
N LYS A 1112 22.16 46.40 7.65
CA LYS A 1112 21.20 45.56 8.39
C LYS A 1112 20.85 44.24 7.71
N VAL A 1113 21.33 43.97 6.48
CA VAL A 1113 21.02 42.73 5.74
C VAL A 1113 21.43 41.49 6.54
N ASP A 1114 22.55 41.55 7.27
CA ASP A 1114 23.00 40.46 8.14
C ASP A 1114 21.95 40.06 9.19
N LYS A 1115 21.17 41.01 9.70
CA LYS A 1115 20.08 40.73 10.65
C LYS A 1115 18.94 39.95 10.00
N PHE A 1116 18.64 40.20 8.73
CA PHE A 1116 17.64 39.44 7.97
C PHE A 1116 18.13 38.02 7.69
N ILE A 1117 19.41 37.86 7.36
CA ILE A 1117 20.05 36.55 7.20
C ILE A 1117 19.97 35.77 8.51
N GLN A 1118 20.40 36.36 9.63
CA GLN A 1118 20.33 35.72 10.95
C GLN A 1118 18.89 35.35 11.34
N LYS A 1119 17.93 36.27 11.19
CA LYS A 1119 16.51 36.00 11.47
C LYS A 1119 15.97 34.82 10.66
N THR A 1120 16.44 34.65 9.42
CA THR A 1120 15.95 33.60 8.52
C THR A 1120 16.67 32.26 8.75
N PHE A 1121 17.95 32.28 9.13
CA PHE A 1121 18.83 31.09 9.16
C PHE A 1121 19.44 30.75 10.55
N GLN A 1122 19.12 31.45 11.64
CA GLN A 1122 19.55 31.08 13.01
C GLN A 1122 18.42 30.64 13.95
N ASN A 1123 17.15 30.76 13.53
CA ASN A 1123 15.98 30.23 14.24
C ASN A 1123 15.45 28.94 13.60
#